data_AF-A0A662SBR0-F1
#
_entry.id   AF-A0A662SBR0-F1
#
_cell.length_a   1.000
_cell.length_b   1.000
_cell.length_c   1.000
_cell.angle_alpha   90.00
_cell.angle_beta   90.00
_cell.angle_gamma   90.00
#
_symmetry.space_group_name_H-M   'P 1'
#
loop_
_entity.id
_entity.type
_entity.pdbx_description
1 polymer ?
#
loop_
_entity_poly.entity_id
_entity_poly.type
_entity_poly.pdbx_seq_one_letter_code
_entity_poly.pdbx_strand_id
1 'polypeptide(L)'
;MFNKEDLYFPAAVAILSIPLLLILQMGILNVVLYIVPVLASLILIIRWSHDLEIPIFQILGIVTIVLSIAGFVGLLRGLLGAVLSILIILLSGLGFASYLEGSFSEKLALSSVMGGLFTTILVFVAMLVNDRFPIKLITVIGAISGILTIYKHRRNKYKVRIDRYFLSLLLLVFFYLIELFAVFPGFFRLTTSDIVYHQRHAQMLVIAPRFYETWAYIGYHTILGTAFIIANPTSAELMYSSVLINLFTLVYLFVAFSRLERRTEALTVWGLFSGFAWIAILKYGVDVRGLGLASLNSYKSLIWSNPLLLWGLPLTLAIGLLAFLLYQDIYFAESRNKLIYICLTFSLLFLVHVVEGALFIAYLLASTMFLNSKKYSSLGVIASELGLLLIYFLSSAKGYESGRAVLLLQIGIVAAGVSLLISLKRDVVGKFSNSIASFLGKRSKYISYSLLSLYLAGILVWYVHLGELDIQKIYNLGQVPWFFYPVLLGIGGALAILSLRIGFSKELALFILVSLIMGRFITYYKLFVDPGLNYWEFRFPIYAMIGVAALSSVLLGKLISNLGKEKKYAILLASIVLMGYYSMALSVQRWNHINTYNIGTVNQIDYDFASSVRFFSNNPNVPALVLTSYSLATAALAAPRITIKEIPSWVSSYPEVALLFLKPLSTSDRVAVLTTGADLFYLSSVNASDSYLLKYMGSIRKVPSLKVVELSNPPLPDADLAVVFPSDIYLRKKALIAYELIRGELPPHTTYLSDDPAVPSGIYIGADNGTVYIDEDIPESPYDLRWLYLSGNFTEGLRLGKGRHFAITSYELDEGVVNLSLCGYPEGWVSIIFSFKNLKNYNLVQLLLDKGVVVPRMVVNGNVSTGNPSKVPIGGQECTYFSISLVNGTVIATVNGKDVPVGVSKSLGVIGFEAQGFKGIIKGHVHGKHTLQWKVPAGSTLINVVGGEGIDLSKLVRIGEQDMDKAKMQYSAMKPLFPSLGPSPTRIVKPVYAALKMRANGTIYITGRPVWYEVNGTKRYLNESSISIEAQKLSFFEGHGFYITLYLEGVKKPSWGINKGLFTFRTPIKIQVEGELLLEEGHPFKAHVRAAETIKTRKATLSVIAADKAILFGKLNYEEVKIEKRGSYEYFNELAYWPETLASIVFFLSIILVIDRHYSKGYRAPRKPRRKKKGKSSK
;
A
#
# COMPACT_ATOMS: atom_id res chain seq x y z
N MET A 1 -50.63 -12.86 -15.71
CA MET A 1 -51.48 -11.66 -15.52
C MET A 1 -51.25 -11.17 -14.10
N PHE A 2 -50.71 -9.95 -13.93
CA PHE A 2 -50.49 -9.33 -12.62
C PHE A 2 -51.83 -8.99 -11.97
N ASN A 3 -52.02 -9.33 -10.70
CA ASN A 3 -53.21 -8.89 -9.98
C ASN A 3 -53.04 -7.40 -9.65
N LYS A 4 -54.12 -6.60 -9.61
CA LYS A 4 -54.04 -5.17 -9.20
C LYS A 4 -53.39 -4.99 -7.81
N GLU A 5 -53.45 -6.03 -6.98
CA GLU A 5 -52.82 -6.07 -5.66
C GLU A 5 -51.29 -6.17 -5.69
N ASP A 6 -50.71 -6.76 -6.74
CA ASP A 6 -49.26 -6.91 -6.91
C ASP A 6 -48.57 -5.56 -7.24
N LEU A 7 -49.34 -4.54 -7.64
CA LEU A 7 -48.87 -3.19 -7.99
C LEU A 7 -48.80 -2.21 -6.81
N TYR A 8 -49.54 -2.45 -5.71
CA TYR A 8 -49.48 -1.57 -4.54
C TYR A 8 -48.11 -1.56 -3.86
N PHE A 9 -47.37 -2.63 -4.04
CA PHE A 9 -46.07 -2.82 -3.41
C PHE A 9 -44.93 -2.07 -4.11
N PRO A 10 -44.74 -2.16 -5.45
CA PRO A 10 -43.89 -1.25 -6.20
C PRO A 10 -44.20 0.22 -5.93
N ALA A 11 -45.49 0.56 -5.85
CA ALA A 11 -45.93 1.92 -5.53
C ALA A 11 -45.53 2.33 -4.09
N ALA A 12 -45.67 1.45 -3.10
CA ALA A 12 -45.26 1.74 -1.72
C ALA A 12 -43.74 1.88 -1.58
N VAL A 13 -42.94 1.02 -2.21
CA VAL A 13 -41.47 1.15 -2.25
C VAL A 13 -41.07 2.47 -2.91
N ALA A 14 -41.71 2.82 -4.03
CA ALA A 14 -41.47 4.08 -4.74
C ALA A 14 -41.90 5.31 -3.92
N ILE A 15 -42.99 5.24 -3.16
CA ILE A 15 -43.46 6.35 -2.31
C ILE A 15 -42.55 6.54 -1.08
N LEU A 16 -42.17 5.46 -0.41
CA LEU A 16 -41.33 5.51 0.78
C LEU A 16 -39.88 5.95 0.48
N SER A 17 -39.43 5.82 -0.76
CA SER A 17 -38.11 6.32 -1.16
C SER A 17 -38.08 7.84 -1.42
N ILE A 18 -39.22 8.49 -1.72
CA ILE A 18 -39.31 9.93 -2.07
C ILE A 18 -38.70 10.88 -1.03
N PRO A 19 -38.99 10.76 0.29
CA PRO A 19 -38.46 11.71 1.28
C PRO A 19 -36.94 11.65 1.41
N LEU A 20 -36.34 10.46 1.25
CA LEU A 20 -34.88 10.32 1.32
C LEU A 20 -34.19 10.87 0.07
N LEU A 21 -34.82 10.80 -1.11
CA LEU A 21 -34.24 11.32 -2.34
C LEU A 21 -34.16 12.86 -2.38
N LEU A 22 -35.07 13.54 -1.70
CA LEU A 22 -35.00 14.98 -1.47
C LEU A 22 -33.83 15.36 -0.55
N ILE A 23 -33.42 14.47 0.36
CA ILE A 23 -32.33 14.69 1.33
C ILE A 23 -30.96 14.32 0.72
N LEU A 24 -30.90 13.30 -0.14
CA LEU A 24 -29.63 12.68 -0.58
C LEU A 24 -28.97 13.32 -1.81
N GLN A 25 -29.67 14.15 -2.62
CA GLN A 25 -29.11 14.90 -3.77
C GLN A 25 -28.16 14.10 -4.69
N MET A 26 -28.45 12.82 -4.96
CA MET A 26 -27.55 12.01 -5.79
C MET A 26 -27.87 12.15 -7.29
N GLY A 27 -26.89 11.91 -8.18
CA GLY A 27 -27.08 11.95 -9.64
C GLY A 27 -27.66 10.65 -10.23
N ILE A 28 -27.04 10.10 -11.29
CA ILE A 28 -27.47 8.87 -12.00
C ILE A 28 -27.72 7.64 -11.09
N LEU A 29 -27.07 7.60 -9.92
CA LEU A 29 -27.28 6.60 -8.85
C LEU A 29 -28.68 6.66 -8.20
N ASN A 30 -29.46 7.73 -8.42
CA ASN A 30 -30.87 7.79 -8.03
C ASN A 30 -31.70 6.67 -8.65
N VAL A 31 -31.43 6.31 -9.90
CA VAL A 31 -32.17 5.26 -10.61
C VAL A 31 -31.99 3.91 -9.90
N VAL A 32 -30.79 3.65 -9.39
CA VAL A 32 -30.42 2.44 -8.66
C VAL A 32 -31.10 2.40 -7.28
N LEU A 33 -31.18 3.56 -6.59
CA LEU A 33 -31.94 3.74 -5.35
C LEU A 33 -33.43 3.40 -5.48
N TYR A 34 -34.04 3.62 -6.64
CA TYR A 34 -35.45 3.28 -6.89
C TYR A 34 -35.62 1.85 -7.43
N ILE A 35 -34.87 1.47 -8.46
CA ILE A 35 -35.17 0.26 -9.25
C ILE A 35 -34.83 -1.02 -8.48
N VAL A 36 -33.70 -1.07 -7.76
CA VAL A 36 -33.21 -2.32 -7.17
C VAL A 36 -34.09 -2.77 -5.99
N PRO A 37 -34.45 -1.91 -5.02
CA PRO A 37 -35.39 -2.28 -3.97
C PRO A 37 -36.76 -2.67 -4.51
N VAL A 38 -37.25 -1.98 -5.56
CA VAL A 38 -38.55 -2.27 -6.20
C VAL A 38 -38.52 -3.63 -6.90
N LEU A 39 -37.47 -3.95 -7.66
CA LEU A 39 -37.32 -5.24 -8.32
C LEU A 39 -37.11 -6.38 -7.31
N ALA A 40 -36.30 -6.17 -6.27
CA ALA A 40 -36.06 -7.16 -5.22
C ALA A 40 -37.37 -7.50 -4.50
N SER A 41 -38.11 -6.45 -4.15
CA SER A 41 -39.47 -6.50 -3.64
C SER A 41 -40.35 -7.36 -4.57
N LEU A 42 -40.52 -6.97 -5.83
CA LEU A 42 -41.33 -7.71 -6.80
C LEU A 42 -40.95 -9.20 -6.87
N ILE A 43 -39.66 -9.52 -6.95
CA ILE A 43 -39.16 -10.91 -7.00
C ILE A 43 -39.56 -11.73 -5.77
N LEU A 44 -39.59 -11.12 -4.57
CA LEU A 44 -39.99 -11.83 -3.34
C LEU A 44 -41.46 -12.29 -3.35
N ILE A 45 -42.34 -11.59 -4.06
CA ILE A 45 -43.79 -11.85 -4.07
C ILE A 45 -44.23 -12.65 -5.30
N ILE A 46 -43.54 -12.51 -6.44
CA ILE A 46 -43.91 -13.18 -7.69
C ILE A 46 -43.90 -14.71 -7.53
N ARG A 47 -45.03 -15.34 -7.89
CA ARG A 47 -45.19 -16.79 -7.97
C ARG A 47 -45.10 -17.26 -9.43
N TRP A 48 -43.93 -17.10 -10.02
CA TRP A 48 -43.65 -17.56 -11.38
C TRP A 48 -42.49 -18.56 -11.36
N SER A 49 -42.66 -19.67 -12.09
CA SER A 49 -41.56 -20.57 -12.38
C SER A 49 -41.73 -21.20 -13.76
N HIS A 50 -40.64 -21.28 -14.52
CA HIS A 50 -40.61 -21.90 -15.82
C HIS A 50 -39.44 -22.89 -15.89
N ASP A 51 -39.67 -24.07 -16.44
CA ASP A 51 -38.63 -25.09 -16.60
C ASP A 51 -38.13 -25.07 -18.04
N LEU A 52 -36.83 -24.90 -18.23
CA LEU A 52 -36.16 -24.98 -19.52
C LEU A 52 -35.32 -26.26 -19.59
N GLU A 53 -35.53 -27.08 -20.61
CA GLU A 53 -34.68 -28.23 -20.88
C GLU A 53 -33.55 -27.84 -21.83
N ILE A 54 -32.35 -27.65 -21.28
CA ILE A 54 -31.17 -27.28 -22.06
C ILE A 54 -30.02 -28.27 -21.82
N PRO A 55 -29.22 -28.59 -22.85
CA PRO A 55 -28.03 -29.43 -22.71
C PRO A 55 -26.85 -28.65 -22.09
N ILE A 56 -27.05 -28.03 -20.92
CA ILE A 56 -26.11 -27.05 -20.34
C ILE A 56 -24.69 -27.61 -20.13
N PHE A 57 -24.54 -28.87 -19.70
CA PHE A 57 -23.23 -29.49 -19.52
C PHE A 57 -22.50 -29.75 -20.85
N GLN A 58 -23.24 -30.00 -21.93
CA GLN A 58 -22.64 -30.16 -23.25
C GLN A 58 -22.13 -28.81 -23.75
N ILE A 59 -22.92 -27.74 -23.56
CA ILE A 59 -22.53 -26.36 -23.88
C ILE A 59 -21.28 -25.98 -23.08
N LEU A 60 -21.28 -26.18 -21.76
CA LEU A 60 -20.11 -25.89 -20.91
C LEU A 60 -18.90 -26.74 -21.26
N GLY A 61 -19.08 -28.01 -21.59
CA GLY A 61 -18.01 -28.89 -22.04
C GLY A 61 -17.38 -28.40 -23.35
N ILE A 62 -18.20 -28.02 -24.34
CA ILE A 62 -17.74 -27.45 -25.61
C ILE A 62 -17.00 -26.13 -25.37
N VAL A 63 -17.57 -25.23 -24.58
CA VAL A 63 -16.94 -23.96 -24.21
C VAL A 63 -15.58 -24.21 -23.55
N THR A 64 -15.50 -25.16 -22.62
CA THR A 64 -14.25 -25.50 -21.94
C THR A 64 -13.19 -26.03 -22.93
N ILE A 65 -13.58 -26.89 -23.88
CA ILE A 65 -12.68 -27.40 -24.94
C ILE A 65 -12.19 -26.26 -25.83
N VAL A 66 -13.11 -25.45 -26.38
CA VAL A 66 -12.78 -24.36 -27.31
C VAL A 66 -11.84 -23.35 -26.64
N LEU A 67 -12.17 -22.93 -25.41
CA LEU A 67 -11.34 -22.00 -24.67
C LEU A 67 -9.98 -22.61 -24.30
N SER A 68 -9.94 -23.90 -23.94
CA SER A 68 -8.69 -24.60 -23.64
C SER A 68 -7.77 -24.71 -24.86
N ILE A 69 -8.32 -25.00 -26.04
CA ILE A 69 -7.57 -25.01 -27.31
C ILE A 69 -7.07 -23.60 -27.64
N ALA A 70 -7.94 -22.59 -27.51
CA ALA A 70 -7.56 -21.19 -27.72
C ALA A 70 -6.43 -20.74 -26.79
N GLY A 71 -6.47 -21.15 -25.52
CA GLY A 71 -5.40 -20.91 -24.55
C GLY A 71 -4.11 -21.66 -24.91
N PHE A 72 -4.21 -22.92 -25.32
CA PHE A 72 -3.05 -23.75 -25.71
C PHE A 72 -2.30 -23.18 -26.92
N VAL A 73 -3.03 -22.66 -27.92
CA VAL A 73 -2.47 -22.06 -29.14
C VAL A 73 -2.10 -20.57 -28.95
N GLY A 74 -2.42 -19.97 -27.79
CA GLY A 74 -2.05 -18.58 -27.46
C GLY A 74 -2.93 -17.51 -28.12
N LEU A 75 -4.17 -17.85 -28.46
CA LEU A 75 -5.18 -16.93 -29.01
C LEU A 75 -5.83 -16.04 -27.94
N LEU A 76 -5.77 -16.43 -26.66
CA LEU A 76 -6.28 -15.63 -25.55
C LEU A 76 -5.27 -14.52 -25.22
N ARG A 77 -5.66 -13.25 -25.39
CA ARG A 77 -4.81 -12.09 -25.07
C ARG A 77 -5.59 -10.96 -24.40
N GLY A 78 -4.89 -10.13 -23.62
CA GLY A 78 -5.43 -8.93 -22.98
C GLY A 78 -6.54 -9.23 -21.96
N LEU A 79 -7.39 -8.25 -21.68
CA LEU A 79 -8.49 -8.39 -20.72
C LEU A 79 -9.42 -9.58 -20.99
N LEU A 80 -9.94 -9.68 -22.22
CA LEU A 80 -10.88 -10.75 -22.58
C LEU A 80 -10.22 -12.12 -22.43
N GLY A 81 -8.96 -12.24 -22.86
CA GLY A 81 -8.17 -13.46 -22.66
C GLY A 81 -8.02 -13.82 -21.18
N ALA A 82 -7.77 -12.84 -20.30
CA ALA A 82 -7.59 -13.08 -18.87
C ALA A 82 -8.88 -13.57 -18.20
N VAL A 83 -10.01 -12.92 -18.53
CA VAL A 83 -11.35 -13.34 -18.06
C VAL A 83 -11.67 -14.76 -18.52
N LEU A 84 -11.45 -15.07 -19.81
CA LEU A 84 -11.68 -16.41 -20.34
C LEU A 84 -10.73 -17.46 -19.73
N SER A 85 -9.50 -17.08 -19.41
CA SER A 85 -8.53 -17.96 -18.74
C SER A 85 -8.98 -18.36 -17.33
N ILE A 86 -9.53 -17.41 -16.57
CA ILE A 86 -10.15 -17.70 -15.27
C ILE A 86 -11.31 -18.68 -15.44
N LEU A 87 -12.15 -18.49 -16.46
CA LEU A 87 -13.25 -19.41 -16.74
C LEU A 87 -12.75 -20.83 -17.05
N ILE A 88 -11.67 -20.98 -17.83
CA ILE A 88 -11.02 -22.28 -18.08
C ILE A 88 -10.59 -22.93 -16.76
N ILE A 89 -9.91 -22.17 -15.89
CA ILE A 89 -9.43 -22.68 -14.59
C ILE A 89 -10.61 -23.19 -13.76
N LEU A 90 -11.68 -22.40 -13.62
CA LEU A 90 -12.84 -22.77 -12.80
C LEU A 90 -13.68 -23.91 -13.40
N LEU A 91 -13.64 -24.09 -14.73
CA LEU A 91 -14.32 -25.21 -15.41
C LEU A 91 -13.44 -26.45 -15.59
N SER A 92 -12.13 -26.38 -15.31
CA SER A 92 -11.22 -27.52 -15.48
C SER A 92 -11.55 -28.71 -14.56
N GLY A 93 -12.30 -28.50 -13.47
CA GLY A 93 -12.81 -29.57 -12.61
C GLY A 93 -14.12 -30.21 -13.08
N LEU A 94 -14.78 -29.68 -14.13
CA LEU A 94 -16.17 -30.02 -14.48
C LEU A 94 -16.35 -31.48 -14.87
N GLY A 95 -15.40 -32.03 -15.63
CA GLY A 95 -15.37 -33.43 -16.04
C GLY A 95 -15.41 -34.35 -14.83
N PHE A 96 -14.58 -34.12 -13.83
CA PHE A 96 -14.55 -34.92 -12.60
C PHE A 96 -15.80 -34.69 -11.74
N ALA A 97 -16.21 -33.43 -11.56
CA ALA A 97 -17.42 -33.08 -10.81
C ALA A 97 -18.69 -33.71 -11.42
N SER A 98 -18.70 -33.96 -12.73
CA SER A 98 -19.84 -34.59 -13.43
C SER A 98 -20.12 -36.03 -12.99
N TYR A 99 -19.08 -36.76 -12.53
CA TYR A 99 -19.20 -38.13 -12.00
C TYR A 99 -19.67 -38.18 -10.55
N LEU A 100 -19.63 -37.05 -9.85
CA LEU A 100 -20.10 -36.94 -8.48
C LEU A 100 -21.61 -36.68 -8.44
N GLU A 101 -22.27 -37.15 -7.38
CA GLU A 101 -23.70 -36.93 -7.18
C GLU A 101 -23.98 -35.48 -6.79
N GLY A 102 -25.01 -34.87 -7.40
CA GLY A 102 -25.39 -33.51 -7.11
C GLY A 102 -26.20 -32.84 -8.22
N SER A 103 -26.83 -31.73 -7.87
CA SER A 103 -27.47 -30.76 -8.77
C SER A 103 -26.45 -30.07 -9.68
N PHE A 104 -26.94 -29.43 -10.75
CA PHE A 104 -26.10 -28.66 -11.67
C PHE A 104 -25.23 -27.62 -10.95
N SER A 105 -25.82 -26.84 -10.05
CA SER A 105 -25.11 -25.78 -9.32
C SER A 105 -24.06 -26.35 -8.35
N GLU A 106 -24.32 -27.48 -7.69
CA GLU A 106 -23.34 -28.16 -6.85
C GLU A 106 -22.14 -28.65 -7.68
N LYS A 107 -22.39 -29.22 -8.86
CA LYS A 107 -21.33 -29.67 -9.78
C LYS A 107 -20.49 -28.51 -10.31
N LEU A 108 -21.13 -27.38 -10.62
CA LEU A 108 -20.42 -26.17 -11.04
C LEU A 108 -19.56 -25.57 -9.92
N ALA A 109 -20.11 -25.48 -8.69
CA ALA A 109 -19.35 -25.06 -7.53
C ALA A 109 -18.15 -26.00 -7.27
N LEU A 110 -18.37 -27.31 -7.31
CA LEU A 110 -17.30 -28.27 -7.11
C LEU A 110 -16.24 -28.24 -8.23
N SER A 111 -16.67 -28.02 -9.49
CA SER A 111 -15.76 -27.81 -10.62
C SER A 111 -14.76 -26.69 -10.31
N SER A 112 -15.26 -25.55 -9.83
CA SER A 112 -14.42 -24.40 -9.52
C SER A 112 -13.46 -24.67 -8.35
N VAL A 113 -13.90 -25.41 -7.32
CA VAL A 113 -13.05 -25.85 -6.22
C VAL A 113 -11.93 -26.75 -6.72
N MET A 114 -12.29 -27.79 -7.48
CA MET A 114 -11.31 -28.75 -8.03
C MET A 114 -10.35 -28.08 -8.99
N GLY A 115 -10.83 -27.19 -9.87
CA GLY A 115 -10.01 -26.47 -10.83
C GLY A 115 -9.00 -25.51 -10.18
N GLY A 116 -9.43 -24.77 -9.14
CA GLY A 116 -8.55 -23.92 -8.34
C GLY A 116 -7.46 -24.74 -7.62
N LEU A 117 -7.85 -25.87 -7.01
CA LEU A 117 -6.91 -26.78 -6.34
C LEU A 117 -5.92 -27.42 -7.30
N PHE A 118 -6.40 -27.99 -8.41
CA PHE A 118 -5.53 -28.61 -9.40
C PHE A 118 -4.53 -27.60 -9.94
N THR A 119 -4.97 -26.38 -10.23
CA THR A 119 -4.09 -25.29 -10.63
C THR A 119 -3.04 -25.03 -9.55
N THR A 120 -3.46 -24.84 -8.29
CA THR A 120 -2.54 -24.57 -7.18
C THR A 120 -1.50 -25.69 -7.01
N ILE A 121 -1.93 -26.95 -7.03
CA ILE A 121 -1.06 -28.13 -6.87
C ILE A 121 -0.09 -28.24 -8.05
N LEU A 122 -0.55 -28.01 -9.30
CA LEU A 122 0.31 -28.07 -10.47
C LEU A 122 1.40 -27.01 -10.44
N VAL A 123 1.05 -25.78 -10.05
CA VAL A 123 2.03 -24.71 -9.85
C VAL A 123 3.05 -25.11 -8.80
N PHE A 124 2.57 -25.65 -7.69
CA PHE A 124 3.45 -26.11 -6.61
C PHE A 124 4.41 -27.20 -7.06
N VAL A 125 3.92 -28.25 -7.73
CA VAL A 125 4.76 -29.32 -8.29
C VAL A 125 5.79 -28.74 -9.26
N ALA A 126 5.39 -27.79 -10.10
CA ALA A 126 6.30 -27.17 -11.06
C ALA A 126 7.39 -26.32 -10.40
N MET A 127 7.07 -25.61 -9.32
CA MET A 127 8.04 -24.91 -8.47
C MET A 127 9.03 -25.88 -7.82
N LEU A 128 8.60 -27.09 -7.44
CA LEU A 128 9.53 -28.09 -6.87
C LEU A 128 10.51 -28.67 -7.91
N VAL A 129 10.08 -28.81 -9.17
CA VAL A 129 10.85 -29.53 -10.22
C VAL A 129 11.82 -28.61 -10.96
N ASN A 130 11.38 -27.47 -11.49
CA ASN A 130 12.21 -26.67 -12.42
C ASN A 130 11.91 -25.16 -12.42
N ASP A 131 11.18 -24.64 -11.42
CA ASP A 131 10.75 -23.23 -11.33
C ASP A 131 10.00 -22.68 -12.57
N ARG A 132 9.57 -23.56 -13.49
CA ARG A 132 8.88 -23.20 -14.74
C ARG A 132 7.41 -23.53 -14.65
N PHE A 133 6.56 -22.54 -14.89
CA PHE A 133 5.12 -22.69 -14.80
C PHE A 133 4.54 -23.59 -15.92
N PRO A 134 3.69 -24.59 -15.61
CA PRO A 134 3.26 -25.62 -16.59
C PRO A 134 1.98 -25.19 -17.33
N ILE A 135 2.03 -24.05 -18.02
CA ILE A 135 0.87 -23.39 -18.64
C ILE A 135 0.07 -24.34 -19.55
N LYS A 136 0.78 -25.08 -20.43
CA LYS A 136 0.19 -26.00 -21.40
C LYS A 136 -0.56 -27.16 -20.75
N LEU A 137 -0.13 -27.59 -19.56
CA LEU A 137 -0.73 -28.71 -18.87
C LEU A 137 -2.12 -28.35 -18.31
N ILE A 138 -2.30 -27.12 -17.81
CA ILE A 138 -3.59 -26.63 -17.31
C ILE A 138 -4.63 -26.58 -18.44
N THR A 139 -4.24 -26.08 -19.62
CA THR A 139 -5.12 -26.06 -20.79
C THR A 139 -5.44 -27.47 -21.30
N VAL A 140 -4.49 -28.40 -21.26
CA VAL A 140 -4.74 -29.81 -21.64
C VAL A 140 -5.73 -30.46 -20.67
N ILE A 141 -5.57 -30.25 -19.35
CA ILE A 141 -6.50 -30.74 -18.34
C ILE A 141 -7.91 -30.15 -18.55
N GLY A 142 -8.00 -28.85 -18.84
CA GLY A 142 -9.27 -28.21 -19.21
C GLY A 142 -9.95 -28.88 -20.40
N ALA A 143 -9.22 -29.14 -21.49
CA ALA A 143 -9.75 -29.81 -22.67
C ALA A 143 -10.23 -31.24 -22.36
N ILE A 144 -9.43 -32.03 -21.64
CA ILE A 144 -9.80 -33.39 -21.21
C ILE A 144 -11.07 -33.35 -20.34
N SER A 145 -11.15 -32.40 -19.42
CA SER A 145 -12.31 -32.21 -18.54
C SER A 145 -13.59 -31.90 -19.33
N GLY A 146 -13.49 -31.05 -20.34
CA GLY A 146 -14.59 -30.77 -21.26
C GLY A 146 -15.04 -32.01 -22.05
N ILE A 147 -14.09 -32.81 -22.56
CA ILE A 147 -14.39 -34.08 -23.26
C ILE A 147 -15.12 -35.05 -22.34
N LEU A 148 -14.62 -35.26 -21.12
CA LEU A 148 -15.24 -36.12 -20.11
C LEU A 148 -16.66 -35.67 -19.78
N THR A 149 -16.88 -34.36 -19.66
CA THR A 149 -18.21 -33.77 -19.38
C THR A 149 -19.20 -34.08 -20.50
N ILE A 150 -18.80 -33.88 -21.76
CA ILE A 150 -19.63 -34.18 -22.93
C ILE A 150 -19.93 -35.69 -22.99
N TYR A 151 -18.90 -36.52 -22.81
CA TYR A 151 -19.05 -37.97 -22.84
C TYR A 151 -20.07 -38.47 -21.80
N LYS A 152 -19.98 -38.00 -20.56
CA LYS A 152 -20.90 -38.37 -19.47
C LYS A 152 -22.33 -37.90 -19.73
N HIS A 153 -22.51 -36.74 -20.35
CA HIS A 153 -23.82 -36.10 -20.50
C HIS A 153 -24.37 -36.08 -21.94
N ARG A 154 -23.79 -36.84 -22.87
CA ARG A 154 -24.17 -36.86 -24.31
C ARG A 154 -25.65 -37.09 -24.61
N ARG A 155 -26.38 -37.75 -23.70
CA ARG A 155 -27.83 -38.06 -23.85
C ARG A 155 -28.72 -37.34 -22.83
N ASN A 156 -28.16 -36.55 -21.91
CA ASN A 156 -28.92 -35.93 -20.82
C ASN A 156 -29.19 -34.45 -21.11
N LYS A 157 -30.47 -34.08 -21.17
CA LYS A 157 -30.90 -32.69 -21.03
C LYS A 157 -31.19 -32.40 -19.56
N TYR A 158 -30.81 -31.22 -19.10
CA TYR A 158 -31.05 -30.80 -17.72
C TYR A 158 -32.20 -29.79 -17.68
N LYS A 159 -33.15 -30.02 -16.77
CA LYS A 159 -34.20 -29.06 -16.44
C LYS A 159 -33.60 -27.96 -15.57
N VAL A 160 -33.44 -26.77 -16.14
CA VAL A 160 -33.11 -25.55 -15.42
C VAL A 160 -34.40 -24.83 -15.09
N ARG A 161 -34.72 -24.73 -13.80
CA ARG A 161 -35.90 -24.02 -13.33
C ARG A 161 -35.58 -22.54 -13.14
N ILE A 162 -36.15 -21.69 -13.99
CA ILE A 162 -36.18 -20.24 -13.80
C ILE A 162 -37.33 -19.94 -12.83
N ASP A 163 -37.00 -19.72 -11.57
CA ASP A 163 -37.94 -19.29 -10.53
C ASP A 163 -37.50 -17.96 -9.91
N ARG A 164 -38.26 -17.47 -8.92
CA ARG A 164 -37.91 -16.28 -8.14
C ARG A 164 -36.50 -16.35 -7.49
N TYR A 165 -35.99 -17.54 -7.18
CA TYR A 165 -34.65 -17.69 -6.62
C TYR A 165 -33.56 -17.39 -7.67
N PHE A 166 -33.74 -17.90 -8.88
CA PHE A 166 -32.89 -17.57 -10.01
C PHE A 166 -32.98 -16.07 -10.38
N LEU A 167 -34.17 -15.48 -10.36
CA LEU A 167 -34.36 -14.05 -10.60
C LEU A 167 -33.68 -13.18 -9.53
N SER A 168 -33.74 -13.56 -8.25
CA SER A 168 -33.00 -12.88 -7.18
C SER A 168 -31.50 -12.90 -7.45
N LEU A 169 -30.95 -14.04 -7.87
CA LEU A 169 -29.53 -14.14 -8.23
C LEU A 169 -29.18 -13.21 -9.39
N LEU A 170 -29.99 -13.18 -10.45
CA LEU A 170 -29.79 -12.28 -11.59
C LEU A 170 -29.83 -10.81 -11.17
N LEU A 171 -30.74 -10.43 -10.27
CA LEU A 171 -30.80 -9.07 -9.75
C LEU A 171 -29.53 -8.71 -8.97
N LEU A 172 -29.00 -9.62 -8.14
CA LEU A 172 -27.76 -9.39 -7.41
C LEU A 172 -26.55 -9.30 -8.34
N VAL A 173 -26.47 -10.16 -9.36
CA VAL A 173 -25.42 -10.09 -10.38
C VAL A 173 -25.50 -8.78 -11.16
N PHE A 174 -26.70 -8.39 -11.59
CA PHE A 174 -26.93 -7.13 -12.28
C PHE A 174 -26.52 -5.93 -11.41
N PHE A 175 -26.92 -5.93 -10.14
CA PHE A 175 -26.53 -4.89 -9.20
C PHE A 175 -25.01 -4.83 -9.00
N TYR A 176 -24.38 -5.97 -8.77
CA TYR A 176 -22.92 -6.07 -8.61
C TYR A 176 -22.18 -5.57 -9.85
N LEU A 177 -22.66 -5.87 -11.06
CA LEU A 177 -22.10 -5.35 -12.30
C LEU A 177 -22.27 -3.82 -12.42
N ILE A 178 -23.42 -3.26 -12.02
CA ILE A 178 -23.63 -1.81 -11.99
C ILE A 178 -22.69 -1.14 -10.99
N GLU A 179 -22.58 -1.69 -9.79
CA GLU A 179 -21.67 -1.20 -8.75
C GLU A 179 -20.23 -1.14 -9.28
N LEU A 180 -19.82 -2.19 -9.98
CA LEU A 180 -18.56 -2.22 -10.69
C LEU A 180 -18.49 -1.09 -11.72
N PHE A 181 -19.39 -1.00 -12.68
CA PHE A 181 -19.31 0.10 -13.67
C PHE A 181 -19.31 1.50 -13.06
N ALA A 182 -20.04 1.73 -11.97
CA ALA A 182 -20.15 3.03 -11.31
C ALA A 182 -18.91 3.41 -10.49
N VAL A 183 -18.20 2.44 -9.90
CA VAL A 183 -17.12 2.73 -8.93
C VAL A 183 -15.71 2.40 -9.46
N PHE A 184 -15.63 1.48 -10.42
CA PHE A 184 -14.41 0.72 -10.68
C PHE A 184 -13.23 1.46 -11.32
N PRO A 185 -13.40 2.48 -12.20
CA PRO A 185 -12.25 3.24 -12.67
C PRO A 185 -11.46 3.89 -11.51
N GLY A 186 -12.13 4.29 -10.43
CA GLY A 186 -11.48 4.87 -9.25
C GLY A 186 -10.90 3.87 -8.27
N PHE A 187 -11.58 2.75 -8.10
CA PHE A 187 -11.24 1.81 -7.04
C PHE A 187 -9.87 1.15 -7.24
N PHE A 188 -9.53 0.78 -8.47
CA PHE A 188 -8.19 0.25 -8.78
C PHE A 188 -7.07 1.28 -8.66
N ARG A 189 -7.42 2.57 -8.75
CA ARG A 189 -6.49 3.67 -8.56
C ARG A 189 -6.25 3.98 -7.09
N LEU A 190 -6.99 3.40 -6.15
CA LEU A 190 -6.78 3.67 -4.73
C LEU A 190 -5.39 3.21 -4.29
N THR A 191 -4.64 4.12 -3.68
CA THR A 191 -3.28 3.88 -3.20
C THR A 191 -3.19 2.79 -2.12
N THR A 192 -4.31 2.51 -1.44
CA THR A 192 -4.43 1.50 -0.37
C THR A 192 -5.25 0.27 -0.80
N SER A 193 -5.44 0.02 -2.10
CA SER A 193 -6.24 -1.11 -2.56
C SER A 193 -5.52 -2.45 -2.37
N ASP A 194 -6.14 -3.37 -1.63
CA ASP A 194 -5.65 -4.75 -1.46
C ASP A 194 -5.55 -5.49 -2.81
N ILE A 195 -6.27 -5.06 -3.84
CA ILE A 195 -6.21 -5.66 -5.18
C ILE A 195 -4.81 -5.49 -5.79
N VAL A 196 -4.21 -4.31 -5.65
CA VAL A 196 -2.86 -4.03 -6.18
C VAL A 196 -1.84 -4.94 -5.51
N TYR A 197 -1.99 -5.17 -4.20
CA TYR A 197 -1.18 -6.12 -3.46
C TYR A 197 -1.32 -7.55 -4.02
N HIS A 198 -2.54 -8.07 -4.15
CA HIS A 198 -2.77 -9.43 -4.62
C HIS A 198 -2.38 -9.64 -6.08
N GLN A 199 -2.60 -8.63 -6.93
CA GLN A 199 -2.19 -8.65 -8.34
C GLN A 199 -0.66 -8.69 -8.47
N ARG A 200 0.07 -7.84 -7.73
CA ARG A 200 1.53 -7.86 -7.71
C ARG A 200 2.08 -9.21 -7.26
N HIS A 201 1.53 -9.79 -6.19
CA HIS A 201 2.00 -11.08 -5.69
C HIS A 201 1.61 -12.26 -6.60
N ALA A 202 0.47 -12.19 -7.29
CA ALA A 202 0.12 -13.17 -8.31
C ALA A 202 1.09 -13.16 -9.50
N GLN A 203 1.49 -11.98 -9.97
CA GLN A 203 2.51 -11.84 -11.03
C GLN A 203 3.90 -12.30 -10.54
N MET A 204 4.27 -11.93 -9.31
CA MET A 204 5.54 -12.36 -8.70
C MET A 204 5.62 -13.90 -8.59
N LEU A 205 4.54 -14.56 -8.16
CA LEU A 205 4.48 -16.01 -8.03
C LEU A 205 4.82 -16.73 -9.33
N VAL A 206 4.42 -16.17 -10.47
CA VAL A 206 4.58 -16.82 -11.77
C VAL A 206 5.84 -16.42 -12.53
N ILE A 207 6.34 -15.20 -12.29
CA ILE A 207 7.56 -14.67 -12.93
C ILE A 207 8.80 -15.05 -12.14
N ALA A 208 8.72 -15.00 -10.81
CA ALA A 208 9.83 -15.29 -9.91
C ALA A 208 9.33 -16.01 -8.64
N PRO A 209 8.89 -17.28 -8.77
CA PRO A 209 8.26 -18.03 -7.68
C PRO A 209 9.09 -18.05 -6.39
N ARG A 210 10.41 -18.04 -6.54
CA ARG A 210 11.36 -18.08 -5.42
C ARG A 210 11.30 -16.90 -4.44
N PHE A 211 10.74 -15.77 -4.86
CA PHE A 211 10.62 -14.55 -4.04
C PHE A 211 9.20 -14.36 -3.47
N TYR A 212 8.31 -15.32 -3.69
CA TYR A 212 6.95 -15.24 -3.21
C TYR A 212 6.89 -15.47 -1.69
N GLU A 213 6.35 -14.49 -0.96
CA GLU A 213 6.31 -14.49 0.52
C GLU A 213 4.90 -14.68 1.10
N THR A 214 3.85 -14.57 0.29
CA THR A 214 2.46 -14.44 0.77
C THR A 214 1.71 -15.77 0.82
N TRP A 215 2.28 -16.78 1.48
CA TRP A 215 1.77 -18.17 1.45
C TRP A 215 0.32 -18.36 1.92
N ALA A 216 -0.21 -17.46 2.74
CA ALA A 216 -1.61 -17.48 3.18
C ALA A 216 -2.65 -17.26 2.06
N TYR A 217 -2.21 -16.84 0.87
CA TYR A 217 -3.07 -16.50 -0.27
C TYR A 217 -2.70 -17.26 -1.56
N ILE A 218 -1.87 -18.30 -1.46
CA ILE A 218 -1.30 -18.99 -2.64
C ILE A 218 -2.37 -19.57 -3.57
N GLY A 219 -3.49 -20.07 -3.05
CA GLY A 219 -4.59 -20.59 -3.86
C GLY A 219 -5.22 -19.48 -4.72
N TYR A 220 -5.39 -18.28 -4.16
CA TYR A 220 -5.91 -17.15 -4.92
C TYR A 220 -4.89 -16.63 -5.95
N HIS A 221 -3.62 -16.47 -5.54
CA HIS A 221 -2.57 -15.97 -6.41
C HIS A 221 -2.22 -16.92 -7.57
N THR A 222 -2.36 -18.24 -7.40
CA THR A 222 -2.17 -19.20 -8.51
C THR A 222 -3.27 -19.12 -9.55
N ILE A 223 -4.54 -18.90 -9.16
CA ILE A 223 -5.63 -18.69 -10.12
C ILE A 223 -5.36 -17.43 -10.95
N LEU A 224 -5.07 -16.31 -10.29
CA LEU A 224 -4.81 -15.03 -10.97
C LEU A 224 -3.50 -15.06 -11.78
N GLY A 225 -2.44 -15.64 -11.23
CA GLY A 225 -1.14 -15.78 -11.89
C GLY A 225 -1.20 -16.68 -13.12
N THR A 226 -2.00 -17.75 -13.09
CA THR A 226 -2.21 -18.61 -14.27
C THR A 226 -2.89 -17.81 -15.40
N ALA A 227 -3.91 -17.01 -15.08
CA ALA A 227 -4.57 -16.15 -16.06
C ALA A 227 -3.60 -15.10 -16.63
N PHE A 228 -2.71 -14.55 -15.80
CA PHE A 228 -1.65 -13.65 -16.25
C PHE A 228 -0.75 -14.30 -17.29
N ILE A 229 -0.31 -15.54 -17.09
CA ILE A 229 0.58 -16.18 -18.05
C ILE A 229 -0.15 -16.61 -19.34
N ILE A 230 -1.37 -17.15 -19.24
CA ILE A 230 -2.12 -17.60 -20.43
C ILE A 230 -2.45 -16.41 -21.34
N ALA A 231 -2.92 -15.29 -20.76
CA ALA A 231 -3.45 -14.17 -21.52
C ALA A 231 -2.51 -12.97 -21.68
N ASN A 232 -1.38 -12.96 -20.96
CA ASN A 232 -0.43 -11.84 -20.91
C ASN A 232 -1.09 -10.44 -20.76
N PRO A 233 -2.08 -10.25 -19.86
CA PRO A 233 -2.79 -8.98 -19.68
C PRO A 233 -1.89 -7.95 -19.00
N THR A 234 -2.18 -6.65 -19.16
CA THR A 234 -1.59 -5.58 -18.34
C THR A 234 -1.97 -5.77 -16.87
N SER A 235 -1.28 -5.08 -15.95
CA SER A 235 -1.61 -5.15 -14.53
C SER A 235 -3.05 -4.72 -14.26
N ALA A 236 -3.49 -3.64 -14.92
CA ALA A 236 -4.87 -3.17 -14.84
C ALA A 236 -5.83 -4.26 -15.33
N GLU A 237 -5.67 -4.76 -16.56
CA GLU A 237 -6.52 -5.80 -17.14
C GLU A 237 -6.61 -7.06 -16.25
N LEU A 238 -5.51 -7.45 -15.61
CA LEU A 238 -5.52 -8.56 -14.66
C LEU A 238 -6.40 -8.28 -13.43
N MET A 239 -6.38 -7.06 -12.89
CA MET A 239 -7.27 -6.65 -11.81
C MET A 239 -8.74 -6.73 -12.23
N TYR A 240 -9.09 -6.25 -13.43
CA TYR A 240 -10.45 -6.37 -13.98
C TYR A 240 -10.90 -7.84 -14.08
N SER A 241 -9.98 -8.77 -14.36
CA SER A 241 -10.31 -10.20 -14.46
C SER A 241 -10.71 -10.84 -13.12
N SER A 242 -10.24 -10.30 -11.98
CA SER A 242 -10.57 -10.82 -10.63
C SER A 242 -12.07 -10.79 -10.31
N VAL A 243 -12.82 -9.95 -11.02
CA VAL A 243 -14.28 -9.83 -10.93
C VAL A 243 -14.96 -11.17 -11.20
N LEU A 244 -14.46 -11.94 -12.17
CA LEU A 244 -15.05 -13.22 -12.52
C LEU A 244 -14.87 -14.24 -11.40
N ILE A 245 -13.72 -14.23 -10.70
CA ILE A 245 -13.47 -15.07 -9.52
C ILE A 245 -14.54 -14.79 -8.45
N ASN A 246 -14.92 -13.53 -8.30
CA ASN A 246 -15.91 -13.12 -7.31
C ASN A 246 -17.36 -13.41 -7.70
N LEU A 247 -17.70 -13.44 -8.99
CA LEU A 247 -19.01 -13.92 -9.42
C LEU A 247 -19.24 -15.39 -9.00
N PHE A 248 -18.19 -16.21 -8.88
CA PHE A 248 -18.31 -17.57 -8.33
C PHE A 248 -18.60 -17.60 -6.83
N THR A 249 -18.32 -16.53 -6.07
CA THR A 249 -18.76 -16.40 -4.67
C THR A 249 -20.29 -16.43 -4.59
N LEU A 250 -20.98 -15.74 -5.51
CA LEU A 250 -22.44 -15.78 -5.61
C LEU A 250 -22.95 -17.19 -5.96
N VAL A 251 -22.22 -17.94 -6.79
CA VAL A 251 -22.55 -19.34 -7.09
C VAL A 251 -22.44 -20.21 -5.84
N TYR A 252 -21.36 -20.07 -5.05
CA TYR A 252 -21.21 -20.82 -3.80
C TYR A 252 -22.32 -20.53 -2.79
N LEU A 253 -22.68 -19.26 -2.63
CA LEU A 253 -23.78 -18.84 -1.74
C LEU A 253 -25.14 -19.32 -2.26
N PHE A 254 -25.34 -19.27 -3.58
CA PHE A 254 -26.53 -19.81 -4.21
C PHE A 254 -26.69 -21.31 -3.92
N VAL A 255 -25.60 -22.08 -4.00
CA VAL A 255 -25.62 -23.49 -3.61
C VAL A 255 -25.89 -23.63 -2.12
N ALA A 256 -25.23 -22.83 -1.29
CA ALA A 256 -25.35 -22.92 0.17
C ALA A 256 -26.78 -22.68 0.67
N PHE A 257 -27.54 -21.80 0.01
CA PHE A 257 -28.93 -21.54 0.35
C PHE A 257 -29.94 -22.40 -0.41
N SER A 258 -29.52 -23.19 -1.40
CA SER A 258 -30.43 -23.95 -2.30
C SER A 258 -31.37 -24.93 -1.59
N ARG A 259 -30.93 -25.50 -0.46
CA ARG A 259 -31.68 -26.46 0.38
C ARG A 259 -32.55 -25.79 1.44
N LEU A 260 -32.46 -24.47 1.62
CA LEU A 260 -33.34 -23.74 2.52
C LEU A 260 -34.75 -23.65 1.94
N GLU A 261 -35.78 -23.81 2.78
CA GLU A 261 -37.18 -23.62 2.38
C GLU A 261 -37.41 -22.19 1.84
N ARG A 262 -36.76 -21.20 2.47
CA ARG A 262 -36.85 -19.76 2.16
C ARG A 262 -35.59 -19.24 1.50
N ARG A 263 -35.10 -19.96 0.49
CA ARG A 263 -33.84 -19.67 -0.23
C ARG A 263 -33.80 -18.31 -0.92
N THR A 264 -34.91 -17.88 -1.52
CA THR A 264 -35.04 -16.56 -2.17
C THR A 264 -34.87 -15.45 -1.15
N GLU A 265 -35.57 -15.57 -0.03
CA GLU A 265 -35.53 -14.63 1.07
C GLU A 265 -34.12 -14.58 1.70
N ALA A 266 -33.46 -15.72 1.88
CA ALA A 266 -32.09 -15.80 2.40
C ALA A 266 -31.07 -15.08 1.49
N LEU A 267 -31.14 -15.33 0.18
CA LEU A 267 -30.24 -14.70 -0.78
C LEU A 267 -30.48 -13.18 -0.88
N THR A 268 -31.74 -12.74 -0.82
CA THR A 268 -32.07 -11.31 -0.80
C THR A 268 -31.57 -10.62 0.48
N VAL A 269 -31.73 -11.24 1.66
CA VAL A 269 -31.20 -10.68 2.91
C VAL A 269 -29.68 -10.62 2.86
N TRP A 270 -29.01 -11.68 2.41
CA TRP A 270 -27.54 -11.68 2.31
C TRP A 270 -27.04 -10.58 1.36
N GLY A 271 -27.62 -10.46 0.16
CA GLY A 271 -27.12 -9.53 -0.85
C GLY A 271 -27.51 -8.07 -0.63
N LEU A 272 -28.74 -7.80 -0.19
CA LEU A 272 -29.27 -6.43 -0.15
C LEU A 272 -29.35 -5.83 1.25
N PHE A 273 -29.34 -6.63 2.32
CA PHE A 273 -29.48 -6.08 3.67
C PHE A 273 -28.09 -5.87 4.27
N SER A 274 -27.79 -4.60 4.54
CA SER A 274 -26.53 -4.13 5.12
C SER A 274 -26.77 -3.53 6.51
N GLY A 275 -25.71 -3.01 7.13
CA GLY A 275 -25.73 -2.44 8.47
C GLY A 275 -26.58 -1.18 8.62
N PHE A 276 -26.63 -0.61 9.83
CA PHE A 276 -27.38 0.61 10.16
C PHE A 276 -26.58 1.92 10.00
N ALA A 277 -25.51 1.92 9.21
CA ALA A 277 -24.70 3.12 8.96
C ALA A 277 -25.50 4.32 8.42
N TRP A 278 -26.60 4.07 7.69
CA TRP A 278 -27.49 5.12 7.19
C TRP A 278 -28.10 5.99 8.30
N ILE A 279 -28.24 5.48 9.53
CA ILE A 279 -28.72 6.28 10.68
C ILE A 279 -27.73 7.40 11.02
N ALA A 280 -26.42 7.15 10.90
CA ALA A 280 -25.40 8.18 11.17
C ALA A 280 -25.44 9.33 10.15
N ILE A 281 -25.91 9.05 8.93
CA ILE A 281 -26.05 10.05 7.87
C ILE A 281 -27.15 11.06 8.19
N LEU A 282 -28.17 10.67 8.97
CA LEU A 282 -29.17 11.61 9.47
C LEU A 282 -28.55 12.71 10.35
N LYS A 283 -27.40 12.44 10.98
CA LYS A 283 -26.66 13.42 11.79
C LYS A 283 -25.61 14.18 10.96
N TYR A 284 -24.84 13.48 10.14
CA TYR A 284 -23.65 14.06 9.49
C TYR A 284 -23.89 14.60 8.07
N GLY A 285 -25.00 14.25 7.42
CA GLY A 285 -25.25 14.61 6.03
C GLY A 285 -24.61 13.68 5.01
N VAL A 286 -24.82 14.02 3.74
CA VAL A 286 -24.59 13.15 2.56
C VAL A 286 -23.49 13.67 1.64
N ASP A 287 -22.92 14.81 1.99
CA ASP A 287 -21.75 15.35 1.33
C ASP A 287 -20.53 14.46 1.61
N VAL A 288 -19.42 14.73 0.91
CA VAL A 288 -18.18 13.92 1.04
C VAL A 288 -17.73 13.81 2.49
N ARG A 289 -17.81 14.92 3.24
CA ARG A 289 -17.44 14.98 4.65
C ARG A 289 -18.42 14.20 5.52
N GLY A 290 -19.73 14.38 5.31
CA GLY A 290 -20.78 13.69 6.04
C GLY A 290 -20.74 12.18 5.86
N LEU A 291 -20.58 11.69 4.63
CA LEU A 291 -20.39 10.26 4.34
C LEU A 291 -19.09 9.70 4.92
N GLY A 292 -18.03 10.51 4.96
CA GLY A 292 -16.76 10.17 5.62
C GLY A 292 -16.94 9.98 7.13
N LEU A 293 -17.60 10.94 7.79
CA LEU A 293 -17.90 10.91 9.22
C LEU A 293 -18.88 9.79 9.57
N ALA A 294 -19.93 9.58 8.78
CA ALA A 294 -20.87 8.50 8.99
C ALA A 294 -20.21 7.13 8.80
N SER A 295 -19.32 6.98 7.81
CA SER A 295 -18.52 5.77 7.66
C SER A 295 -17.68 5.52 8.91
N LEU A 296 -16.91 6.51 9.36
CA LEU A 296 -16.06 6.37 10.54
C LEU A 296 -16.88 6.05 11.80
N ASN A 297 -17.91 6.84 12.10
CA ASN A 297 -18.73 6.73 13.31
C ASN A 297 -19.70 5.55 13.32
N SER A 298 -19.94 4.90 12.17
CA SER A 298 -20.63 3.61 12.09
C SER A 298 -19.67 2.42 12.12
N TYR A 299 -18.45 2.62 12.63
CA TYR A 299 -17.40 1.60 12.67
C TYR A 299 -17.08 1.03 11.27
N LYS A 300 -17.03 1.92 10.27
CA LYS A 300 -16.85 1.60 8.85
C LYS A 300 -17.88 0.60 8.31
N SER A 301 -19.07 0.56 8.91
CA SER A 301 -20.19 -0.31 8.49
C SER A 301 -20.55 -0.11 7.01
N LEU A 302 -20.45 1.10 6.44
CA LEU A 302 -20.68 1.29 5.00
C LEU A 302 -19.80 0.37 4.13
N ILE A 303 -18.58 0.04 4.55
CA ILE A 303 -17.68 -0.87 3.83
C ILE A 303 -17.85 -2.30 4.35
N TRP A 304 -17.81 -2.49 5.67
CA TRP A 304 -17.68 -3.81 6.30
C TRP A 304 -19.00 -4.49 6.65
N SER A 305 -20.17 -3.89 6.39
CA SER A 305 -21.47 -4.54 6.63
C SER A 305 -22.17 -5.02 5.37
N ASN A 306 -21.58 -4.80 4.20
CA ASN A 306 -22.16 -5.22 2.93
C ASN A 306 -21.32 -6.36 2.33
N PRO A 307 -21.90 -7.56 2.17
CA PRO A 307 -21.18 -8.71 1.66
C PRO A 307 -21.08 -8.74 0.11
N LEU A 308 -21.69 -7.79 -0.61
CA LEU A 308 -21.50 -7.61 -2.06
C LEU A 308 -20.31 -6.71 -2.43
N LEU A 309 -19.88 -5.80 -1.54
CA LEU A 309 -18.76 -4.86 -1.73
C LEU A 309 -17.39 -5.54 -1.61
N LEU A 310 -17.26 -6.78 -2.08
CA LEU A 310 -16.05 -7.56 -1.92
C LEU A 310 -15.33 -7.59 -3.28
N TRP A 311 -14.33 -6.70 -3.39
CA TRP A 311 -13.70 -6.19 -4.62
C TRP A 311 -12.60 -7.09 -5.19
N GLY A 312 -12.94 -8.21 -5.81
CA GLY A 312 -11.93 -9.13 -6.34
C GLY A 312 -10.99 -9.71 -5.27
N LEU A 313 -11.28 -9.60 -3.96
CA LEU A 313 -10.34 -9.95 -2.89
C LEU A 313 -10.41 -11.44 -2.50
N PRO A 314 -9.32 -12.05 -2.01
CA PRO A 314 -9.32 -13.42 -1.50
C PRO A 314 -10.39 -13.66 -0.43
N LEU A 315 -10.63 -12.66 0.42
CA LEU A 315 -11.68 -12.67 1.44
C LEU A 315 -13.06 -13.00 0.85
N THR A 316 -13.39 -12.44 -0.31
CA THR A 316 -14.67 -12.68 -1.02
C THR A 316 -14.85 -14.14 -1.34
N LEU A 317 -13.84 -14.70 -2.01
CA LEU A 317 -13.83 -16.08 -2.44
C LEU A 317 -13.89 -17.02 -1.21
N ALA A 318 -13.16 -16.67 -0.15
CA ALA A 318 -13.15 -17.41 1.10
C ALA A 318 -14.53 -17.44 1.78
N ILE A 319 -15.27 -16.33 1.80
CA ILE A 319 -16.65 -16.29 2.33
C ILE A 319 -17.57 -17.23 1.56
N GLY A 320 -17.49 -17.23 0.23
CA GLY A 320 -18.26 -18.15 -0.62
C GLY A 320 -17.91 -19.61 -0.36
N LEU A 321 -16.60 -19.92 -0.36
CA LEU A 321 -16.09 -21.27 -0.06
C LEU A 321 -16.50 -21.73 1.35
N LEU A 322 -16.47 -20.85 2.35
CA LEU A 322 -16.92 -21.13 3.71
C LEU A 322 -18.43 -21.45 3.73
N ALA A 323 -19.25 -20.68 3.02
CA ALA A 323 -20.69 -20.95 2.91
C ALA A 323 -20.95 -22.31 2.24
N PHE A 324 -20.20 -22.65 1.17
CA PHE A 324 -20.31 -23.93 0.50
C PHE A 324 -19.80 -25.10 1.37
N LEU A 325 -18.79 -24.87 2.20
CA LEU A 325 -18.27 -25.86 3.14
C LEU A 325 -19.28 -26.14 4.28
N LEU A 326 -19.92 -25.09 4.82
CA LEU A 326 -21.02 -25.24 5.78
C LEU A 326 -22.20 -26.01 5.17
N TYR A 327 -22.53 -25.72 3.90
CA TYR A 327 -23.56 -26.45 3.17
C TYR A 327 -23.27 -27.95 3.08
N GLN A 328 -22.06 -28.32 2.67
CA GLN A 328 -21.62 -29.71 2.62
C GLN A 328 -21.65 -30.36 4.01
N ASP A 329 -21.26 -29.63 5.06
CA ASP A 329 -21.30 -30.15 6.43
C ASP A 329 -22.72 -30.40 6.95
N ILE A 330 -23.64 -29.49 6.67
CA ILE A 330 -25.00 -29.52 7.24
C ILE A 330 -25.89 -30.50 6.47
N TYR A 331 -25.82 -30.52 5.13
CA TYR A 331 -26.82 -31.20 4.30
C TYR A 331 -26.37 -32.53 3.71
N PHE A 332 -25.07 -32.83 3.66
CA PHE A 332 -24.62 -34.11 3.12
C PHE A 332 -24.64 -35.20 4.19
N ALA A 333 -25.04 -36.41 3.79
CA ALA A 333 -25.05 -37.57 4.68
C ALA A 333 -23.63 -37.90 5.18
N GLU A 334 -23.51 -38.30 6.44
CA GLU A 334 -22.26 -38.78 7.06
C GLU A 334 -21.75 -40.05 6.35
N SER A 335 -20.96 -39.85 5.30
CA SER A 335 -20.47 -40.88 4.39
C SER A 335 -19.05 -40.55 3.91
N ARG A 336 -18.39 -41.52 3.26
CA ARG A 336 -17.07 -41.31 2.64
C ARG A 336 -17.06 -40.17 1.61
N ASN A 337 -18.18 -39.96 0.92
CA ASN A 337 -18.29 -38.86 -0.05
C ASN A 337 -18.17 -37.50 0.65
N LYS A 338 -18.79 -37.34 1.83
CA LYS A 338 -18.69 -36.11 2.64
C LYS A 338 -17.24 -35.75 2.96
N LEU A 339 -16.43 -36.74 3.34
CA LEU A 339 -14.99 -36.56 3.58
C LEU A 339 -14.29 -35.96 2.36
N ILE A 340 -14.56 -36.48 1.16
CA ILE A 340 -13.91 -36.01 -0.07
C ILE A 340 -14.31 -34.56 -0.37
N TYR A 341 -15.60 -34.22 -0.29
CA TYR A 341 -16.07 -32.86 -0.56
C TYR A 341 -15.50 -31.83 0.43
N ILE A 342 -15.51 -32.16 1.72
CA ILE A 342 -14.91 -31.32 2.78
C ILE A 342 -13.41 -31.20 2.55
N CYS A 343 -12.71 -32.30 2.25
CA CYS A 343 -11.27 -32.30 2.03
C CYS A 343 -10.86 -31.36 0.89
N LEU A 344 -11.56 -31.43 -0.25
CA LEU A 344 -11.31 -30.55 -1.39
C LEU A 344 -11.62 -29.08 -1.01
N THR A 345 -12.85 -28.80 -0.58
CA THR A 345 -13.30 -27.43 -0.35
C THR A 345 -12.51 -26.74 0.77
N PHE A 346 -12.20 -27.45 1.85
CA PHE A 346 -11.38 -26.92 2.96
C PHE A 346 -9.94 -26.65 2.52
N SER A 347 -9.33 -27.55 1.74
CA SER A 347 -7.96 -27.32 1.23
C SER A 347 -7.88 -26.02 0.42
N LEU A 348 -8.86 -25.77 -0.46
CA LEU A 348 -8.85 -24.54 -1.26
C LEU A 348 -9.11 -23.32 -0.38
N LEU A 349 -10.08 -23.41 0.54
CA LEU A 349 -10.40 -22.34 1.47
C LEU A 349 -9.15 -21.93 2.25
N PHE A 350 -8.42 -22.88 2.82
CA PHE A 350 -7.21 -22.62 3.59
C PHE A 350 -6.10 -21.98 2.74
N LEU A 351 -5.94 -22.41 1.48
CA LEU A 351 -4.95 -21.84 0.55
C LEU A 351 -5.35 -20.46 0.01
N VAL A 352 -6.64 -20.14 -0.04
CA VAL A 352 -7.17 -18.84 -0.46
C VAL A 352 -7.10 -17.83 0.68
N HIS A 353 -7.56 -18.23 1.88
CA HIS A 353 -7.53 -17.40 3.07
C HIS A 353 -7.65 -18.27 4.35
N VAL A 354 -6.58 -18.30 5.15
CA VAL A 354 -6.44 -19.24 6.29
C VAL A 354 -7.50 -19.05 7.38
N VAL A 355 -7.96 -17.82 7.61
CA VAL A 355 -8.78 -17.51 8.80
C VAL A 355 -10.19 -18.11 8.74
N GLU A 356 -10.80 -18.18 7.57
CA GLU A 356 -12.10 -18.82 7.34
C GLU A 356 -12.00 -20.34 7.53
N GLY A 357 -10.85 -20.93 7.21
CA GLY A 357 -10.52 -22.31 7.56
C GLY A 357 -10.48 -22.52 9.08
N ALA A 358 -9.78 -21.65 9.81
CA ALA A 358 -9.75 -21.67 11.27
C ALA A 358 -11.15 -21.47 11.90
N LEU A 359 -11.96 -20.57 11.33
CA LEU A 359 -13.34 -20.37 11.75
C LEU A 359 -14.20 -21.62 11.53
N PHE A 360 -14.02 -22.31 10.39
CA PHE A 360 -14.71 -23.58 10.14
C PHE A 360 -14.29 -24.67 11.12
N ILE A 361 -13.01 -24.79 11.47
CA ILE A 361 -12.51 -25.73 12.49
C ILE A 361 -13.16 -25.45 13.85
N ALA A 362 -13.23 -24.18 14.27
CA ALA A 362 -13.87 -23.80 15.52
C ALA A 362 -15.38 -24.12 15.51
N TYR A 363 -16.05 -23.86 14.39
CA TYR A 363 -17.44 -24.27 14.21
C TYR A 363 -17.59 -25.79 14.29
N LEU A 364 -16.70 -26.54 13.65
CA LEU A 364 -16.73 -28.00 13.63
C LEU A 364 -16.57 -28.57 15.04
N LEU A 365 -15.60 -28.06 15.80
CA LEU A 365 -15.38 -28.44 17.20
C LEU A 365 -16.62 -28.13 18.07
N ALA A 366 -17.19 -26.93 17.94
CA ALA A 366 -18.41 -26.59 18.67
C ALA A 366 -19.59 -27.47 18.24
N SER A 367 -19.73 -27.74 16.93
CA SER A 367 -20.82 -28.54 16.36
C SER A 367 -20.76 -29.99 16.83
N THR A 368 -19.56 -30.57 16.95
CA THR A 368 -19.37 -31.91 17.53
C THR A 368 -19.63 -31.96 19.03
N MET A 369 -19.32 -30.88 19.76
CA MET A 369 -19.62 -30.77 21.19
C MET A 369 -21.12 -30.58 21.48
N PHE A 370 -21.84 -29.79 20.68
CA PHE A 370 -23.19 -29.34 21.04
C PHE A 370 -24.32 -29.98 20.22
N LEU A 371 -24.05 -30.50 19.02
CA LEU A 371 -25.10 -30.95 18.10
C LEU A 371 -24.96 -32.44 17.78
N ASN A 372 -24.21 -32.77 16.71
CA ASN A 372 -24.15 -34.10 16.12
C ASN A 372 -22.71 -34.54 15.92
N SER A 373 -22.48 -35.86 15.84
CA SER A 373 -21.19 -36.42 15.42
C SER A 373 -20.85 -35.93 14.01
N LYS A 374 -19.67 -35.34 13.83
CA LYS A 374 -19.16 -34.84 12.54
C LYS A 374 -17.91 -35.61 12.13
N LYS A 375 -18.00 -36.94 12.20
CA LYS A 375 -16.87 -37.84 11.98
C LYS A 375 -16.21 -37.60 10.62
N TYR A 376 -16.97 -37.62 9.53
CA TYR A 376 -16.39 -37.51 8.19
C TYR A 376 -15.93 -36.10 7.86
N SER A 377 -16.58 -35.06 8.40
CA SER A 377 -16.09 -33.68 8.28
C SER A 377 -14.77 -33.48 9.03
N SER A 378 -14.64 -34.04 10.25
CA SER A 378 -13.39 -33.97 11.04
C SER A 378 -12.26 -34.72 10.34
N LEU A 379 -12.53 -35.91 9.80
CA LEU A 379 -11.56 -36.64 8.99
C LEU A 379 -11.19 -35.89 7.70
N GLY A 380 -12.15 -35.21 7.07
CA GLY A 380 -11.91 -34.39 5.88
C GLY A 380 -10.93 -33.25 6.16
N VAL A 381 -11.15 -32.50 7.26
CA VAL A 381 -10.25 -31.42 7.69
C VAL A 381 -8.86 -31.96 8.04
N ILE A 382 -8.76 -33.04 8.81
CA ILE A 382 -7.47 -33.67 9.16
C ILE A 382 -6.72 -34.09 7.88
N ALA A 383 -7.42 -34.73 6.92
CA ALA A 383 -6.82 -35.14 5.66
C ALA A 383 -6.31 -33.95 4.84
N SER A 384 -7.07 -32.85 4.78
CA SER A 384 -6.62 -31.61 4.15
C SER A 384 -5.36 -31.06 4.79
N GLU A 385 -5.34 -30.92 6.11
CA GLU A 385 -4.22 -30.30 6.81
C GLU A 385 -2.96 -31.16 6.77
N LEU A 386 -3.09 -32.49 6.81
CA LEU A 386 -1.95 -33.40 6.57
C LEU A 386 -1.41 -33.24 5.14
N GLY A 387 -2.28 -33.11 4.15
CA GLY A 387 -1.88 -32.84 2.76
C GLY A 387 -1.17 -31.49 2.61
N LEU A 388 -1.68 -30.44 3.24
CA LEU A 388 -1.09 -29.11 3.26
C LEU A 388 0.24 -29.07 4.03
N LEU A 389 0.35 -29.81 5.13
CA LEU A 389 1.58 -29.96 5.89
C LEU A 389 2.66 -30.68 5.08
N LEU A 390 2.29 -31.69 4.29
CA LEU A 390 3.21 -32.36 3.37
C LEU A 390 3.72 -31.40 2.29
N ILE A 391 2.82 -30.64 1.66
CA ILE A 391 3.16 -29.58 0.69
C ILE A 391 4.16 -28.60 1.33
N TYR A 392 3.85 -28.15 2.54
CA TYR A 392 4.72 -27.26 3.29
C TYR A 392 6.11 -27.86 3.52
N PHE A 393 6.18 -29.09 4.02
CA PHE A 393 7.45 -29.77 4.33
C PHE A 393 8.34 -29.87 3.07
N LEU A 394 7.76 -30.25 1.93
CA LEU A 394 8.46 -30.30 0.65
C LEU A 394 8.93 -28.91 0.19
N SER A 395 8.17 -27.86 0.45
CA SER A 395 8.54 -26.48 0.12
C SER A 395 9.69 -25.95 1.00
N SER A 396 9.66 -26.26 2.31
CA SER A 396 10.68 -25.84 3.25
C SER A 396 12.02 -26.52 2.97
N ALA A 397 12.00 -27.78 2.50
CA ALA A 397 13.21 -28.48 2.04
C ALA A 397 13.90 -27.78 0.85
N LYS A 398 13.18 -26.94 0.10
CA LYS A 398 13.70 -26.11 -1.00
C LYS A 398 14.10 -24.70 -0.57
N GLY A 399 13.99 -24.37 0.72
CA GLY A 399 14.39 -23.07 1.28
C GLY A 399 13.29 -22.00 1.27
N TYR A 400 12.02 -22.37 1.08
CA TYR A 400 10.89 -21.43 1.18
C TYR A 400 10.47 -21.20 2.65
N GLU A 401 10.53 -19.94 3.11
CA GLU A 401 10.09 -19.56 4.47
C GLU A 401 8.57 -19.48 4.58
N SER A 402 7.99 -20.10 5.62
CA SER A 402 6.53 -20.16 5.74
C SER A 402 6.01 -20.38 7.19
N GLY A 403 6.87 -20.14 8.19
CA GLY A 403 6.74 -20.65 9.57
C GLY A 403 5.40 -20.44 10.30
N ARG A 404 4.68 -19.34 10.08
CA ARG A 404 3.38 -19.08 10.75
C ARG A 404 2.24 -19.97 10.23
N ALA A 405 2.29 -20.40 8.96
CA ALA A 405 1.26 -21.27 8.39
C ALA A 405 1.31 -22.69 8.97
N VAL A 406 2.51 -23.20 9.31
CA VAL A 406 2.69 -24.52 9.95
C VAL A 406 2.02 -24.58 11.30
N LEU A 407 2.21 -23.54 12.11
CA LEU A 407 1.64 -23.49 13.45
C LEU A 407 0.11 -23.56 13.38
N LEU A 408 -0.50 -22.84 12.45
CA LEU A 408 -1.95 -22.87 12.24
C LEU A 408 -2.44 -24.24 11.76
N LEU A 409 -1.71 -24.90 10.86
CA LEU A 409 -2.01 -26.27 10.43
C LEU A 409 -1.93 -27.27 11.60
N GLN A 410 -0.91 -27.16 12.46
CA GLN A 410 -0.77 -28.04 13.62
C GLN A 410 -1.90 -27.84 14.64
N ILE A 411 -2.25 -26.58 14.94
CA ILE A 411 -3.39 -26.25 15.81
C ILE A 411 -4.68 -26.83 15.24
N GLY A 412 -4.89 -26.69 13.92
CA GLY A 412 -6.04 -27.25 13.23
C GLY A 412 -6.12 -28.77 13.36
N ILE A 413 -5.00 -29.49 13.16
CA ILE A 413 -4.95 -30.95 13.24
C ILE A 413 -5.35 -31.41 14.64
N VAL A 414 -4.82 -30.73 15.67
CA VAL A 414 -5.15 -31.01 17.07
C VAL A 414 -6.63 -30.74 17.33
N ALA A 415 -7.16 -29.59 16.93
CA ALA A 415 -8.55 -29.23 17.17
C ALA A 415 -9.52 -30.17 16.44
N ALA A 416 -9.25 -30.50 15.17
CA ALA A 416 -10.03 -31.45 14.38
C ALA A 416 -9.90 -32.88 14.94
N GLY A 417 -8.73 -33.25 15.45
CA GLY A 417 -8.48 -34.51 16.15
C GLY A 417 -9.28 -34.63 17.44
N VAL A 418 -9.33 -33.57 18.24
CA VAL A 418 -10.19 -33.50 19.44
C VAL A 418 -11.66 -33.61 19.05
N SER A 419 -12.10 -32.88 18.02
CA SER A 419 -13.46 -32.98 17.47
C SER A 419 -13.82 -34.40 17.02
N LEU A 420 -12.86 -35.12 16.42
CA LEU A 420 -13.01 -36.51 16.03
C LEU A 420 -13.12 -37.44 17.26
N LEU A 421 -12.25 -37.28 18.26
CA LEU A 421 -12.29 -38.07 19.50
C LEU A 421 -13.62 -37.89 20.23
N ILE A 422 -14.12 -36.65 20.31
CA ILE A 422 -15.44 -36.33 20.86
C ILE A 422 -16.54 -37.03 20.05
N SER A 423 -16.46 -36.96 18.72
CA SER A 423 -17.42 -37.60 17.81
C SER A 423 -17.49 -39.12 17.96
N LEU A 424 -16.40 -39.76 18.41
CA LEU A 424 -16.32 -41.20 18.67
C LEU A 424 -16.87 -41.58 20.06
N LYS A 425 -16.77 -40.71 21.08
CA LYS A 425 -17.23 -40.95 22.46
C LYS A 425 -18.64 -40.40 22.74
N ARG A 426 -19.55 -40.63 21.79
CA ARG A 426 -20.87 -39.97 21.66
C ARG A 426 -21.77 -40.02 22.91
N ASP A 427 -21.67 -41.07 23.72
CA ASP A 427 -22.60 -41.34 24.82
C ASP A 427 -22.54 -40.33 25.98
N VAL A 428 -21.39 -39.69 26.19
CA VAL A 428 -21.21 -38.70 27.29
C VAL A 428 -21.75 -37.32 26.90
N VAL A 429 -21.65 -36.97 25.61
CA VAL A 429 -21.94 -35.62 25.10
C VAL A 429 -23.42 -35.44 24.71
N GLY A 430 -24.06 -36.52 24.21
CA GLY A 430 -25.47 -36.47 23.80
C GLY A 430 -26.44 -36.08 24.93
N LYS A 431 -26.12 -36.41 26.19
CA LYS A 431 -26.94 -36.04 27.37
C LYS A 431 -26.91 -34.54 27.67
N PHE A 432 -25.75 -33.91 27.51
CA PHE A 432 -25.56 -32.49 27.74
C PHE A 432 -26.24 -31.65 26.64
N SER A 433 -26.06 -32.03 25.38
CA SER A 433 -26.72 -31.40 24.22
C SER A 433 -28.25 -31.40 24.35
N ASN A 434 -28.84 -32.55 24.70
CA ASN A 434 -30.29 -32.66 24.88
C ASN A 434 -30.82 -31.78 26.01
N SER A 435 -30.04 -31.61 27.08
CA SER A 435 -30.40 -30.74 28.21
C SER A 435 -30.41 -29.26 27.82
N ILE A 436 -29.39 -28.81 27.09
CA ILE A 436 -29.33 -27.44 26.56
C ILE A 436 -30.45 -27.19 25.54
N ALA A 437 -30.67 -28.12 24.62
CA ALA A 437 -31.72 -28.00 23.60
C ALA A 437 -33.13 -27.94 24.24
N SER A 438 -33.37 -28.74 25.28
CA SER A 438 -34.59 -28.70 26.11
C SER A 438 -34.77 -27.33 26.78
N PHE A 439 -33.71 -26.80 27.39
CA PHE A 439 -33.73 -25.50 28.07
C PHE A 439 -34.00 -24.34 27.10
N LEU A 440 -33.29 -24.31 25.96
CA LEU A 440 -33.43 -23.29 24.93
C LEU A 440 -34.80 -23.36 24.23
N GLY A 441 -35.32 -24.56 23.96
CA GLY A 441 -36.61 -24.74 23.28
C GLY A 441 -37.80 -24.20 24.06
N LYS A 442 -37.85 -24.42 25.38
CA LYS A 442 -38.96 -23.93 26.24
C LYS A 442 -38.91 -22.42 26.49
N ARG A 443 -37.73 -21.80 26.40
CA ARG A 443 -37.51 -20.38 26.73
C ARG A 443 -37.10 -19.52 25.53
N SER A 444 -37.14 -20.04 24.31
CA SER A 444 -36.68 -19.37 23.07
C SER A 444 -37.30 -17.98 22.87
N LYS A 445 -38.58 -17.83 23.23
CA LYS A 445 -39.29 -16.53 23.20
C LYS A 445 -38.62 -15.48 24.10
N TYR A 446 -38.31 -15.83 25.35
CA TYR A 446 -37.69 -14.90 26.30
C TYR A 446 -36.23 -14.60 25.93
N ILE A 447 -35.50 -15.59 25.40
CA ILE A 447 -34.15 -15.40 24.88
C ILE A 447 -34.17 -14.44 23.70
N SER A 448 -35.08 -14.64 22.74
CA SER A 448 -35.27 -13.73 21.60
C SER A 448 -35.60 -12.30 22.04
N TYR A 449 -36.48 -12.12 23.04
CA TYR A 449 -36.79 -10.79 23.58
C TYR A 449 -35.61 -10.14 24.29
N SER A 450 -34.84 -10.90 25.06
CA SER A 450 -33.66 -10.40 25.76
C SER A 450 -32.59 -9.97 24.77
N LEU A 451 -32.31 -10.81 23.77
CA LEU A 451 -31.37 -10.51 22.69
C LEU A 451 -31.83 -9.30 21.86
N LEU A 452 -33.12 -9.21 21.54
CA LEU A 452 -33.67 -8.07 20.80
C LEU A 452 -33.57 -6.78 21.62
N SER A 453 -33.82 -6.85 22.93
CA SER A 453 -33.68 -5.69 23.82
C SER A 453 -32.22 -5.23 23.91
N LEU A 454 -31.27 -6.16 24.01
CA LEU A 454 -29.83 -5.86 23.95
C LEU A 454 -29.44 -5.27 22.60
N TYR A 455 -30.00 -5.79 21.52
CA TYR A 455 -29.75 -5.34 20.15
C TYR A 455 -30.23 -3.89 19.94
N LEU A 456 -31.46 -3.57 20.39
CA LEU A 456 -32.02 -2.22 20.34
C LEU A 456 -31.30 -1.26 21.29
N ALA A 457 -30.91 -1.72 22.48
CA ALA A 457 -30.10 -0.95 23.42
C ALA A 457 -28.74 -0.58 22.80
N GLY A 458 -28.09 -1.52 22.10
CA GLY A 458 -26.83 -1.24 21.39
C GLY A 458 -26.98 -0.17 20.31
N ILE A 459 -28.07 -0.20 19.52
CA ILE A 459 -28.35 0.85 18.54
C ILE A 459 -28.55 2.20 19.23
N LEU A 460 -29.29 2.24 20.34
CA LEU A 460 -29.56 3.46 21.08
C LEU A 460 -28.27 4.05 21.69
N VAL A 461 -27.49 3.24 22.40
CA VAL A 461 -26.20 3.64 23.00
C VAL A 461 -25.25 4.15 21.93
N TRP A 462 -25.13 3.42 20.81
CA TRP A 462 -24.34 3.87 19.67
C TRP A 462 -24.80 5.23 19.13
N TYR A 463 -26.11 5.42 18.97
CA TYR A 463 -26.67 6.66 18.43
C TYR A 463 -26.46 7.85 19.36
N VAL A 464 -26.62 7.66 20.68
CA VAL A 464 -26.40 8.69 21.69
C VAL A 464 -24.94 9.16 21.68
N HIS A 465 -23.98 8.24 21.65
CA HIS A 465 -22.54 8.56 21.64
C HIS A 465 -21.96 8.78 20.25
N LEU A 466 -22.80 8.99 19.23
CA LEU A 466 -22.35 9.15 17.86
C LEU A 466 -21.48 10.43 17.74
N GLY A 467 -20.19 10.27 17.47
CA GLY A 467 -19.24 11.38 17.35
C GLY A 467 -18.50 11.75 18.63
N GLU A 468 -18.81 11.13 19.76
CA GLU A 468 -18.09 11.32 21.03
C GLU A 468 -16.88 10.37 21.14
N LEU A 469 -17.00 9.19 20.52
CA LEU A 469 -15.98 8.15 20.52
C LEU A 469 -14.89 8.43 19.49
N ASP A 470 -13.62 8.34 19.89
CA ASP A 470 -12.49 8.29 18.96
C ASP A 470 -12.42 6.89 18.30
N ILE A 471 -13.27 6.68 17.30
CA ILE A 471 -13.38 5.40 16.59
C ILE A 471 -12.07 5.01 15.92
N GLN A 472 -11.24 5.98 15.52
CA GLN A 472 -9.99 5.66 14.84
C GLN A 472 -9.02 4.94 15.79
N LYS A 473 -8.96 5.33 17.06
CA LYS A 473 -8.20 4.60 18.09
C LYS A 473 -8.71 3.17 18.27
N ILE A 474 -10.02 3.00 18.42
CA ILE A 474 -10.65 1.68 18.61
C ILE A 474 -10.46 0.79 17.37
N TYR A 475 -10.63 1.35 16.18
CA TYR A 475 -10.49 0.64 14.91
C TYR A 475 -9.06 0.12 14.71
N ASN A 476 -8.05 0.90 15.09
CA ASN A 476 -6.65 0.47 14.98
C ASN A 476 -6.31 -0.72 15.90
N LEU A 477 -6.97 -0.82 17.06
CA LEU A 477 -6.89 -1.99 17.94
C LEU A 477 -7.49 -3.23 17.25
N GLY A 478 -8.55 -3.03 16.47
CA GLY A 478 -9.32 -4.11 15.85
C GLY A 478 -10.44 -4.65 16.71
N GLN A 479 -10.70 -4.03 17.87
CA GLN A 479 -11.77 -4.39 18.80
C GLN A 479 -13.11 -3.85 18.31
N VAL A 480 -14.17 -4.66 18.37
CA VAL A 480 -15.54 -4.20 18.10
C VAL A 480 -16.31 -4.07 19.42
N PRO A 481 -16.59 -2.84 19.89
CA PRO A 481 -17.45 -2.65 21.06
C PRO A 481 -18.82 -3.31 20.85
N TRP A 482 -19.39 -3.89 21.92
CA TRP A 482 -20.60 -4.71 21.81
C TRP A 482 -21.78 -3.97 21.12
N PHE A 483 -21.91 -2.65 21.33
CA PHE A 483 -22.97 -1.81 20.75
C PHE A 483 -22.79 -1.52 19.25
N PHE A 484 -21.64 -1.83 18.66
CA PHE A 484 -21.43 -1.77 17.20
C PHE A 484 -21.88 -3.03 16.46
N TYR A 485 -22.01 -4.19 17.13
CA TYR A 485 -22.50 -5.40 16.47
C TYR A 485 -23.90 -5.24 15.86
N PRO A 486 -24.88 -4.60 16.54
CA PRO A 486 -26.15 -4.27 15.91
C PRO A 486 -26.00 -3.39 14.67
N VAL A 487 -25.12 -2.40 14.71
CA VAL A 487 -24.86 -1.51 13.58
C VAL A 487 -24.29 -2.28 12.39
N LEU A 488 -23.38 -3.23 12.62
CA LEU A 488 -22.75 -4.03 11.57
C LEU A 488 -23.69 -5.10 11.00
N LEU A 489 -24.54 -5.74 11.83
CA LEU A 489 -25.45 -6.80 11.38
C LEU A 489 -26.76 -6.27 10.76
N GLY A 490 -27.11 -5.01 11.05
CA GLY A 490 -28.25 -4.33 10.42
C GLY A 490 -29.60 -5.02 10.63
N ILE A 491 -30.57 -4.71 9.76
CA ILE A 491 -31.93 -5.27 9.90
C ILE A 491 -31.95 -6.80 9.82
N GLY A 492 -30.98 -7.41 9.12
CA GLY A 492 -30.79 -8.87 9.10
C GLY A 492 -30.55 -9.44 10.51
N GLY A 493 -29.69 -8.81 11.32
CA GLY A 493 -29.47 -9.24 12.71
C GLY A 493 -30.75 -9.28 13.55
N ALA A 494 -31.55 -8.21 13.48
CA ALA A 494 -32.83 -8.13 14.20
C ALA A 494 -33.84 -9.20 13.74
N LEU A 495 -33.95 -9.42 12.43
CA LEU A 495 -34.83 -10.45 11.86
C LEU A 495 -34.38 -11.86 12.28
N ALA A 496 -33.08 -12.15 12.26
CA ALA A 496 -32.53 -13.42 12.73
C ALA A 496 -32.85 -13.69 14.21
N ILE A 497 -32.69 -12.69 15.08
CA ILE A 497 -33.03 -12.79 16.51
C ILE A 497 -34.52 -13.10 16.70
N LEU A 498 -35.39 -12.40 15.95
CA LEU A 498 -36.84 -12.63 16.00
C LEU A 498 -37.26 -13.98 15.42
N SER A 499 -36.51 -14.53 14.46
CA SER A 499 -36.77 -15.86 13.90
C SER A 499 -36.55 -17.00 14.90
N LEU A 500 -35.71 -16.80 15.93
CA LEU A 500 -35.44 -17.81 16.97
C LEU A 500 -36.71 -18.31 17.67
N ARG A 501 -37.79 -17.52 17.72
CA ARG A 501 -39.08 -17.90 18.32
C ARG A 501 -39.97 -18.77 17.43
N ILE A 502 -39.69 -18.83 16.12
CA ILE A 502 -40.54 -19.49 15.11
C ILE A 502 -39.99 -20.88 14.78
N GLY A 503 -38.67 -21.00 14.67
CA GLY A 503 -37.95 -22.21 14.30
C GLY A 503 -36.67 -21.84 13.55
N PHE A 504 -35.58 -22.57 13.83
CA PHE A 504 -34.26 -22.26 13.27
C PHE A 504 -33.40 -23.52 13.09
N SER A 505 -32.41 -23.47 12.19
CA SER A 505 -31.33 -24.46 12.13
C SER A 505 -30.34 -24.20 13.26
N LYS A 506 -30.13 -25.22 14.10
CA LYS A 506 -29.23 -25.15 15.25
C LYS A 506 -27.77 -24.96 14.80
N GLU A 507 -27.40 -25.59 13.68
CA GLU A 507 -26.07 -25.51 13.08
C GLU A 507 -25.75 -24.08 12.65
N LEU A 508 -26.67 -23.42 11.94
CA LEU A 508 -26.49 -22.05 11.48
C LEU A 508 -26.48 -21.05 12.64
N ALA A 509 -27.33 -21.26 13.65
CA ALA A 509 -27.30 -20.45 14.87
C ALA A 509 -25.99 -20.62 15.65
N LEU A 510 -25.46 -21.85 15.74
CA LEU A 510 -24.17 -22.12 16.37
C LEU A 510 -23.02 -21.49 15.59
N PHE A 511 -23.07 -21.51 14.26
CA PHE A 511 -22.07 -20.86 13.42
C PHE A 511 -22.02 -19.34 13.64
N ILE A 512 -23.18 -18.67 13.76
CA ILE A 512 -23.25 -17.24 14.13
C ILE A 512 -22.56 -17.02 15.48
N LEU A 513 -22.90 -17.82 16.48
CA LEU A 513 -22.33 -17.69 17.82
C LEU A 513 -20.81 -17.86 17.81
N VAL A 514 -20.31 -18.91 17.15
CA VAL A 514 -18.87 -19.18 17.03
C VAL A 514 -18.16 -18.04 16.30
N SER A 515 -18.75 -17.49 15.24
CA SER A 515 -18.19 -16.36 14.51
C SER A 515 -17.98 -15.14 15.42
N LEU A 516 -19.01 -14.76 16.18
CA LEU A 516 -18.93 -13.60 17.08
C LEU A 516 -17.95 -13.82 18.24
N ILE A 517 -17.93 -15.03 18.83
CA ILE A 517 -16.97 -15.37 19.90
C ILE A 517 -15.54 -15.40 19.38
N MET A 518 -15.29 -15.96 18.19
CA MET A 518 -13.96 -16.04 17.60
C MET A 518 -13.40 -14.64 17.32
N GLY A 519 -14.23 -13.71 16.85
CA GLY A 519 -13.82 -12.32 16.70
C GLY A 519 -13.33 -11.71 18.00
N ARG A 520 -14.09 -11.91 19.09
CA ARG A 520 -13.69 -11.42 20.42
C ARG A 520 -12.43 -12.10 20.93
N PHE A 521 -12.27 -13.41 20.70
CA PHE A 521 -11.07 -14.15 21.04
C PHE A 521 -9.83 -13.59 20.33
N ILE A 522 -9.94 -13.24 19.05
CA ILE A 522 -8.83 -12.65 18.28
C ILE A 522 -8.40 -11.31 18.84
N THR A 523 -9.34 -10.46 19.26
CA THR A 523 -9.02 -9.21 19.97
C THR A 523 -8.20 -9.49 21.23
N TYR A 524 -8.62 -10.44 22.07
CA TYR A 524 -7.87 -10.79 23.29
C TYR A 524 -6.51 -11.43 22.99
N TYR A 525 -6.44 -12.35 22.03
CA TYR A 525 -5.18 -12.97 21.63
C TYR A 525 -4.19 -11.92 21.11
N LYS A 526 -4.66 -10.96 20.31
CA LYS A 526 -3.83 -9.86 19.81
C LYS A 526 -3.32 -8.96 20.95
N LEU A 527 -4.18 -8.65 21.92
CA LEU A 527 -3.82 -7.75 23.03
C LEU A 527 -2.88 -8.42 24.06
N PHE A 528 -3.11 -9.70 24.37
CA PHE A 528 -2.43 -10.38 25.48
C PHE A 528 -1.37 -11.42 25.06
N VAL A 529 -1.42 -11.94 23.82
CA VAL A 529 -0.56 -13.05 23.39
C VAL A 529 0.36 -12.64 22.24
N ASP A 530 -0.19 -12.18 21.11
CA ASP A 530 0.57 -11.79 19.92
C ASP A 530 0.10 -10.45 19.33
N PRO A 531 0.68 -9.33 19.78
CA PRO A 531 0.43 -8.01 19.19
C PRO A 531 0.76 -7.91 17.69
N GLY A 532 1.54 -8.86 17.15
CA GLY A 532 1.90 -8.97 15.74
C GLY A 532 0.88 -9.74 14.89
N LEU A 533 -0.27 -10.13 15.46
CA LEU A 533 -1.38 -10.73 14.72
C LEU A 533 -2.09 -9.65 13.88
N ASN A 534 -1.95 -9.76 12.55
CA ASN A 534 -2.59 -8.86 11.58
C ASN A 534 -4.01 -9.32 11.20
N TYR A 535 -4.87 -9.46 12.21
CA TYR A 535 -6.28 -9.77 12.01
C TYR A 535 -7.17 -9.00 12.98
N TRP A 536 -8.43 -8.79 12.61
CA TRP A 536 -9.31 -7.85 13.31
C TRP A 536 -10.73 -8.40 13.50
N GLU A 537 -11.33 -8.15 14.67
CA GLU A 537 -12.67 -8.63 15.07
C GLU A 537 -13.78 -8.14 14.14
N PHE A 538 -13.62 -6.96 13.53
CA PHE A 538 -14.64 -6.34 12.69
C PHE A 538 -14.98 -7.08 11.40
N ARG A 539 -14.18 -8.11 11.03
CA ARG A 539 -14.48 -8.99 9.90
C ARG A 539 -15.49 -10.09 10.27
N PHE A 540 -15.61 -10.46 11.55
CA PHE A 540 -16.47 -11.57 11.99
C PHE A 540 -17.97 -11.35 11.83
N PRO A 541 -18.52 -10.12 11.99
CA PRO A 541 -19.90 -9.85 11.63
C PRO A 541 -20.24 -10.23 10.18
N ILE A 542 -19.30 -10.04 9.23
CA ILE A 542 -19.48 -10.41 7.82
C ILE A 542 -19.63 -11.93 7.68
N TYR A 543 -18.79 -12.71 8.37
CA TYR A 543 -18.91 -14.17 8.35
C TYR A 543 -20.23 -14.63 8.95
N ALA A 544 -20.63 -14.03 10.07
CA ALA A 544 -21.91 -14.31 10.72
C ALA A 544 -23.11 -14.04 9.79
N MET A 545 -22.99 -13.15 8.79
CA MET A 545 -24.07 -12.86 7.83
C MET A 545 -24.53 -14.08 7.04
N ILE A 546 -23.70 -15.10 6.82
CA ILE A 546 -24.12 -16.36 6.17
C ILE A 546 -25.26 -17.01 6.97
N GLY A 547 -25.08 -17.14 8.29
CA GLY A 547 -26.08 -17.71 9.18
C GLY A 547 -27.24 -16.75 9.43
N VAL A 548 -26.95 -15.45 9.64
CA VAL A 548 -27.98 -14.42 9.88
C VAL A 548 -28.95 -14.33 8.72
N ALA A 549 -28.48 -14.38 7.47
CA ALA A 549 -29.35 -14.34 6.29
C ALA A 549 -30.30 -15.54 6.24
N ALA A 550 -29.78 -16.75 6.48
CA ALA A 550 -30.58 -17.95 6.52
C ALA A 550 -31.61 -17.93 7.67
N LEU A 551 -31.26 -17.46 8.86
CA LEU A 551 -32.22 -17.33 9.97
C LEU A 551 -33.28 -16.24 9.71
N SER A 552 -32.88 -15.09 9.18
CA SER A 552 -33.78 -13.99 8.85
C SER A 552 -34.85 -14.38 7.83
N SER A 553 -34.49 -15.25 6.89
CA SER A 553 -35.36 -15.73 5.82
C SER A 553 -36.65 -16.39 6.33
N VAL A 554 -36.62 -17.00 7.52
CA VAL A 554 -37.78 -17.68 8.12
C VAL A 554 -38.88 -16.67 8.48
N LEU A 555 -38.52 -15.62 9.20
CA LEU A 555 -39.45 -14.55 9.56
C LEU A 555 -39.91 -13.78 8.31
N LEU A 556 -38.99 -13.44 7.42
CA LEU A 556 -39.32 -12.72 6.18
C LEU A 556 -40.31 -13.51 5.31
N GLY A 557 -40.07 -14.82 5.14
CA GLY A 557 -40.97 -15.71 4.41
C GLY A 557 -42.36 -15.82 5.04
N LYS A 558 -42.45 -15.81 6.38
CA LYS A 558 -43.72 -15.81 7.11
C LYS A 558 -44.49 -14.49 6.95
N LEU A 559 -43.80 -13.36 6.92
CA LEU A 559 -44.41 -12.06 6.61
C LEU A 559 -44.96 -12.06 5.17
N ILE A 560 -44.20 -12.63 4.22
CA ILE A 560 -44.61 -12.71 2.81
C ILE A 560 -45.84 -13.61 2.63
N SER A 561 -45.90 -14.77 3.28
CA SER A 561 -47.06 -15.67 3.14
C SER A 561 -48.37 -15.04 3.63
N ASN A 562 -48.29 -14.07 4.53
CA ASN A 562 -49.45 -13.38 5.10
C ASN A 562 -49.88 -12.14 4.29
N LEU A 563 -49.13 -11.74 3.25
CA LEU A 563 -49.42 -10.57 2.42
C LEU A 563 -50.76 -10.65 1.68
N GLY A 564 -51.25 -11.86 1.37
CA GLY A 564 -52.38 -12.11 0.48
C GLY A 564 -53.75 -11.60 0.96
N LYS A 565 -53.82 -10.75 1.99
CA LYS A 565 -55.05 -10.16 2.52
C LYS A 565 -54.97 -8.69 2.97
N GLU A 566 -53.80 -8.04 3.10
CA GLU A 566 -53.74 -6.65 3.62
C GLU A 566 -52.63 -5.76 3.04
N LYS A 567 -52.99 -4.52 2.65
CA LYS A 567 -52.07 -3.45 2.19
C LYS A 567 -50.98 -3.08 3.22
N LYS A 568 -51.23 -3.28 4.52
CA LYS A 568 -50.30 -2.94 5.62
C LYS A 568 -49.03 -3.79 5.59
N TYR A 569 -49.12 -5.07 5.24
CA TYR A 569 -47.96 -5.95 5.17
C TYR A 569 -47.04 -5.61 3.99
N ALA A 570 -47.60 -5.13 2.88
CA ALA A 570 -46.80 -4.71 1.72
C ALA A 570 -45.96 -3.47 2.05
N ILE A 571 -46.54 -2.49 2.75
CA ILE A 571 -45.83 -1.29 3.23
C ILE A 571 -44.72 -1.67 4.21
N LEU A 572 -44.98 -2.60 5.14
CA LEU A 572 -43.97 -3.10 6.08
C LEU A 572 -42.81 -3.78 5.35
N LEU A 573 -43.11 -4.67 4.39
CA LEU A 573 -42.08 -5.36 3.61
C LEU A 573 -41.24 -4.36 2.80
N ALA A 574 -41.89 -3.35 2.20
CA ALA A 574 -41.22 -2.30 1.42
C ALA A 574 -40.23 -1.52 2.30
N SER A 575 -40.67 -1.17 3.51
CA SER A 575 -39.85 -0.48 4.51
C SER A 575 -38.64 -1.32 4.91
N ILE A 576 -38.81 -2.63 5.14
CA ILE A 576 -37.71 -3.54 5.49
C ILE A 576 -36.68 -3.64 4.37
N VAL A 577 -37.13 -3.81 3.12
CA VAL A 577 -36.23 -3.88 1.95
C VAL A 577 -35.46 -2.58 1.76
N LEU A 578 -36.13 -1.43 1.86
CA LEU A 578 -35.50 -0.11 1.77
C LEU A 578 -34.48 0.10 2.90
N MET A 579 -34.86 -0.17 4.15
CA MET A 579 -33.97 -0.02 5.32
C MET A 579 -32.71 -0.87 5.21
N GLY A 580 -32.81 -2.10 4.70
CA GLY A 580 -31.65 -2.97 4.48
C GLY A 580 -30.72 -2.46 3.37
N TYR A 581 -31.30 -1.87 2.33
CA TYR A 581 -30.58 -1.42 1.13
C TYR A 581 -29.84 -0.09 1.30
N TYR A 582 -30.26 0.78 2.22
CA TYR A 582 -29.71 2.15 2.32
C TYR A 582 -28.20 2.21 2.59
N SER A 583 -27.67 1.47 3.56
CA SER A 583 -26.23 1.55 3.85
C SER A 583 -25.38 1.04 2.68
N MET A 584 -25.88 0.05 1.94
CA MET A 584 -25.28 -0.44 0.71
C MET A 584 -25.27 0.65 -0.38
N ALA A 585 -26.39 1.31 -0.65
CA ALA A 585 -26.46 2.39 -1.64
C ALA A 585 -25.57 3.59 -1.27
N LEU A 586 -25.56 3.98 0.02
CA LEU A 586 -24.72 5.07 0.54
C LEU A 586 -23.23 4.73 0.48
N SER A 587 -22.89 3.45 0.57
CA SER A 587 -21.51 3.00 0.37
C SER A 587 -21.07 3.17 -1.08
N VAL A 588 -21.90 2.76 -2.04
CA VAL A 588 -21.63 2.97 -3.48
C VAL A 588 -21.46 4.46 -3.77
N GLN A 589 -22.34 5.31 -3.22
CA GLN A 589 -22.23 6.76 -3.36
C GLN A 589 -20.93 7.31 -2.77
N ARG A 590 -20.58 6.90 -1.55
CA ARG A 590 -19.33 7.30 -0.90
C ARG A 590 -18.12 6.94 -1.78
N TRP A 591 -18.10 5.73 -2.33
CA TRP A 591 -17.01 5.32 -3.21
C TRP A 591 -16.98 6.08 -4.53
N ASN A 592 -18.13 6.35 -5.12
CA ASN A 592 -18.23 7.20 -6.30
C ASN A 592 -17.68 8.62 -6.03
N HIS A 593 -17.94 9.19 -4.84
CA HIS A 593 -17.36 10.48 -4.45
C HIS A 593 -15.84 10.41 -4.27
N ILE A 594 -15.32 9.39 -3.58
CA ILE A 594 -13.87 9.19 -3.43
C ILE A 594 -13.19 9.14 -4.81
N ASN A 595 -13.80 8.44 -5.77
CA ASN A 595 -13.32 8.39 -7.14
C ASN A 595 -13.41 9.76 -7.85
N THR A 596 -14.58 10.42 -7.80
CA THR A 596 -14.83 11.69 -8.49
C THR A 596 -13.87 12.79 -8.03
N TYR A 597 -13.57 12.85 -6.73
CA TYR A 597 -12.69 13.86 -6.15
C TYR A 597 -11.21 13.41 -6.04
N ASN A 598 -10.86 12.23 -6.57
CA ASN A 598 -9.53 11.63 -6.51
C ASN A 598 -8.88 11.64 -5.10
N ILE A 599 -9.68 11.38 -4.07
CA ILE A 599 -9.20 11.43 -2.69
C ILE A 599 -8.44 10.14 -2.39
N GLY A 600 -7.11 10.22 -2.32
CA GLY A 600 -6.25 9.05 -2.04
C GLY A 600 -6.10 8.08 -3.23
N THR A 601 -6.41 8.52 -4.45
CA THR A 601 -6.20 7.76 -5.69
C THR A 601 -4.94 8.20 -6.43
N VAL A 602 -4.36 7.29 -7.19
CA VAL A 602 -3.34 7.54 -8.21
C VAL A 602 -4.02 8.26 -9.39
N ASN A 603 -3.43 9.36 -9.85
CA ASN A 603 -3.84 10.08 -11.04
C ASN A 603 -3.91 9.12 -12.24
N GLN A 604 -4.90 9.32 -13.11
CA GLN A 604 -5.09 8.51 -14.32
C GLN A 604 -3.81 8.36 -15.15
N ILE A 605 -3.06 9.45 -15.37
CA ILE A 605 -1.84 9.42 -16.20
C ILE A 605 -0.77 8.51 -15.58
N ASP A 606 -0.55 8.63 -14.28
CA ASP A 606 0.40 7.80 -13.54
C ASP A 606 -0.05 6.33 -13.49
N TYR A 607 -1.36 6.09 -13.36
CA TYR A 607 -1.95 4.75 -13.36
C TYR A 607 -1.80 4.05 -14.70
N ASP A 608 -2.14 4.71 -15.81
CA ASP A 608 -2.05 4.14 -17.16
C ASP A 608 -0.59 3.84 -17.52
N PHE A 609 0.34 4.70 -17.11
CA PHE A 609 1.77 4.43 -17.24
C PHE A 609 2.19 3.22 -16.39
N ALA A 610 1.99 3.24 -15.08
CA ALA A 610 2.53 2.21 -14.20
C ALA A 610 1.92 0.83 -14.46
N SER A 611 0.64 0.76 -14.81
CA SER A 611 -0.04 -0.50 -15.14
C SER A 611 0.40 -1.12 -16.48
N SER A 612 0.97 -0.32 -17.38
CA SER A 612 1.52 -0.77 -18.67
C SER A 612 3.01 -1.09 -18.64
N VAL A 613 3.74 -0.69 -17.59
CA VAL A 613 5.16 -0.99 -17.41
C VAL A 613 5.41 -2.50 -17.30
N ARG A 614 6.08 -3.07 -18.31
CA ARG A 614 6.51 -4.49 -18.34
C ARG A 614 7.95 -4.73 -17.89
N PHE A 615 8.70 -3.66 -17.63
CA PHE A 615 10.13 -3.74 -17.34
C PHE A 615 10.43 -4.71 -16.18
N PHE A 616 9.68 -4.62 -15.08
CA PHE A 616 9.88 -5.48 -13.91
C PHE A 616 9.46 -6.92 -14.13
N SER A 617 8.47 -7.17 -14.99
CA SER A 617 8.10 -8.53 -15.39
C SER A 617 9.24 -9.22 -16.15
N ASN A 618 9.96 -8.46 -17.00
CA ASN A 618 11.09 -8.97 -17.77
C ASN A 618 12.42 -8.95 -16.96
N ASN A 619 12.50 -8.12 -15.92
CA ASN A 619 13.69 -7.93 -15.09
C ASN A 619 13.35 -8.09 -13.59
N PRO A 620 12.91 -9.28 -13.13
CA PRO A 620 12.39 -9.47 -11.77
C PRO A 620 13.44 -9.26 -10.66
N ASN A 621 14.73 -9.26 -11.00
CA ASN A 621 15.81 -9.03 -10.03
C ASN A 621 16.13 -7.53 -9.82
N VAL A 622 15.55 -6.63 -10.63
CA VAL A 622 15.80 -5.18 -10.54
C VAL A 622 14.76 -4.55 -9.59
N PRO A 623 15.16 -3.95 -8.47
CA PRO A 623 14.26 -3.22 -7.58
C PRO A 623 13.80 -1.88 -8.20
N ALA A 624 12.62 -1.42 -7.80
CA ALA A 624 12.13 -0.08 -8.09
C ALA A 624 12.59 0.90 -7.01
N LEU A 625 13.13 2.06 -7.37
CA LEU A 625 13.41 3.17 -6.45
C LEU A 625 12.40 4.29 -6.69
N VAL A 626 11.76 4.77 -5.63
CA VAL A 626 10.69 5.78 -5.67
C VAL A 626 10.98 6.91 -4.68
N LEU A 627 10.49 8.12 -4.97
CA LEU A 627 10.73 9.30 -4.15
C LEU A 627 9.66 9.48 -3.06
N THR A 628 8.39 9.43 -3.43
CA THR A 628 7.26 9.76 -2.53
C THR A 628 6.42 8.54 -2.13
N SER A 629 5.58 8.69 -1.10
CA SER A 629 4.58 7.66 -0.75
C SER A 629 3.58 7.43 -1.89
N TYR A 630 3.30 8.48 -2.67
CA TYR A 630 2.44 8.38 -3.85
C TYR A 630 3.11 7.50 -4.90
N SER A 631 4.38 7.74 -5.24
CA SER A 631 5.13 6.90 -6.18
C SER A 631 5.33 5.47 -5.70
N LEU A 632 5.42 5.23 -4.40
CA LEU A 632 5.41 3.89 -3.82
C LEU A 632 4.10 3.14 -4.15
N ALA A 633 2.96 3.80 -3.97
CA ALA A 633 1.66 3.22 -4.32
C ALA A 633 1.53 3.00 -5.82
N THR A 634 1.95 3.97 -6.64
CA THR A 634 1.96 3.85 -8.11
C THR A 634 2.87 2.72 -8.59
N ALA A 635 4.07 2.59 -8.03
CA ALA A 635 5.02 1.56 -8.43
C ALA A 635 4.48 0.15 -8.21
N ALA A 636 3.63 -0.08 -7.22
CA ALA A 636 3.02 -1.38 -6.99
C ALA A 636 2.20 -1.88 -8.21
N LEU A 637 1.63 -0.97 -9.03
CA LEU A 637 0.92 -1.29 -10.27
C LEU A 637 1.84 -1.87 -11.36
N ALA A 638 3.11 -1.48 -11.35
CA ALA A 638 4.15 -2.01 -12.24
C ALA A 638 4.73 -3.34 -11.74
N ALA A 639 4.24 -3.83 -10.58
CA ALA A 639 4.64 -5.07 -9.91
C ALA A 639 6.16 -5.32 -9.76
N PRO A 640 6.96 -4.32 -9.32
CA PRO A 640 8.36 -4.55 -9.01
C PRO A 640 8.51 -5.55 -7.85
N ARG A 641 9.59 -6.32 -7.89
CA ARG A 641 9.90 -7.28 -6.81
C ARG A 641 10.08 -6.57 -5.48
N ILE A 642 10.96 -5.58 -5.46
CA ILE A 642 11.28 -4.76 -4.29
C ILE A 642 11.02 -3.31 -4.70
N THR A 643 10.36 -2.55 -3.83
CA THR A 643 10.26 -1.10 -3.98
C THR A 643 10.98 -0.44 -2.81
N ILE A 644 11.97 0.37 -3.15
CA ILE A 644 12.87 1.07 -2.26
C ILE A 644 12.38 2.52 -2.20
N LYS A 645 12.01 3.00 -1.01
CA LYS A 645 11.65 4.39 -0.77
C LYS A 645 12.63 4.97 0.25
N GLU A 646 13.86 5.23 -0.19
CA GLU A 646 14.96 5.65 0.69
C GLU A 646 15.32 7.12 0.48
N ILE A 647 14.99 7.95 1.47
CA ILE A 647 15.35 9.37 1.49
C ILE A 647 16.87 9.57 1.38
N PRO A 648 17.74 8.81 2.08
CA PRO A 648 19.20 9.02 2.00
C PRO A 648 19.76 8.94 0.58
N SER A 649 19.27 7.99 -0.23
CA SER A 649 19.67 7.85 -1.63
C SER A 649 19.30 9.10 -2.46
N TRP A 650 18.14 9.69 -2.18
CA TRP A 650 17.61 10.82 -2.94
C TRP A 650 18.21 12.17 -2.56
N VAL A 651 18.64 12.34 -1.31
CA VAL A 651 19.17 13.63 -0.82
C VAL A 651 20.69 13.65 -0.73
N SER A 652 21.36 12.52 -0.95
CA SER A 652 22.82 12.45 -0.85
C SER A 652 23.49 13.23 -1.97
N SER A 653 24.46 14.08 -1.61
CA SER A 653 25.28 14.78 -2.62
C SER A 653 26.45 13.93 -3.14
N TYR A 654 26.63 12.76 -2.55
CA TYR A 654 27.82 11.93 -2.66
C TYR A 654 27.48 10.52 -3.15
N PRO A 655 28.26 9.95 -4.10
CA PRO A 655 28.00 8.62 -4.65
C PRO A 655 28.10 7.51 -3.60
N GLU A 656 28.99 7.63 -2.61
CA GLU A 656 29.26 6.63 -1.58
C GLU A 656 27.99 6.26 -0.84
N VAL A 657 27.28 7.27 -0.33
CA VAL A 657 26.08 7.08 0.47
C VAL A 657 24.99 6.43 -0.38
N ALA A 658 24.69 7.00 -1.55
CA ALA A 658 23.64 6.48 -2.42
C ALA A 658 23.93 5.05 -2.90
N LEU A 659 25.17 4.75 -3.32
CA LEU A 659 25.53 3.45 -3.87
C LEU A 659 25.72 2.39 -2.79
N LEU A 660 26.29 2.73 -1.64
CA LEU A 660 26.36 1.80 -0.50
C LEU A 660 24.95 1.44 -0.04
N PHE A 661 23.99 2.38 -0.01
CA PHE A 661 22.60 2.06 0.32
C PHE A 661 21.94 1.18 -0.75
N LEU A 662 22.09 1.52 -2.03
CA LEU A 662 21.36 0.84 -3.10
C LEU A 662 21.94 -0.52 -3.48
N LYS A 663 23.27 -0.72 -3.37
CA LYS A 663 23.93 -1.93 -3.86
C LYS A 663 23.50 -3.20 -3.11
N PRO A 664 23.48 -3.26 -1.77
CA PRO A 664 23.04 -4.48 -1.07
C PRO A 664 21.55 -4.75 -1.19
N LEU A 665 20.76 -3.72 -1.53
CA LEU A 665 19.32 -3.84 -1.79
C LEU A 665 19.01 -4.32 -3.21
N SER A 666 20.00 -4.29 -4.12
CA SER A 666 19.85 -4.76 -5.49
C SER A 666 20.60 -6.08 -5.72
N THR A 667 19.90 -7.08 -6.24
CA THR A 667 20.51 -8.35 -6.64
C THR A 667 21.05 -8.35 -8.06
N SER A 668 20.99 -7.22 -8.78
CA SER A 668 21.26 -7.15 -10.22
C SER A 668 22.19 -6.02 -10.63
N ASP A 669 22.90 -5.39 -9.68
CA ASP A 669 23.73 -4.19 -9.92
C ASP A 669 22.99 -3.08 -10.70
N ARG A 670 21.66 -3.05 -10.60
CA ARG A 670 20.77 -2.13 -11.32
C ARG A 670 19.57 -1.80 -10.47
N VAL A 671 19.02 -0.60 -10.61
CA VAL A 671 17.82 -0.14 -9.92
C VAL A 671 16.99 0.65 -10.92
N ALA A 672 15.69 0.43 -10.97
CA ALA A 672 14.80 1.20 -11.84
C ALA A 672 14.13 2.30 -11.03
N VAL A 673 14.41 3.56 -11.37
CA VAL A 673 13.73 4.70 -10.79
C VAL A 673 12.40 4.91 -11.49
N LEU A 674 11.31 4.87 -10.72
CA LEU A 674 9.98 5.23 -11.18
C LEU A 674 9.62 6.61 -10.63
N THR A 675 9.35 7.55 -11.53
CA THR A 675 8.97 8.94 -11.20
C THR A 675 7.53 9.21 -11.60
N THR A 676 6.75 9.87 -10.76
CA THR A 676 5.34 10.24 -10.99
C THR A 676 5.10 11.73 -10.88
N GLY A 677 3.91 12.21 -11.29
CA GLY A 677 3.60 13.66 -11.29
C GLY A 677 3.80 14.33 -9.94
N ALA A 678 3.54 13.59 -8.84
CA ALA A 678 3.73 14.07 -7.48
C ALA A 678 5.23 14.29 -7.12
N ASP A 679 6.15 13.59 -7.77
CA ASP A 679 7.57 13.70 -7.48
C ASP A 679 8.15 15.04 -7.97
N LEU A 680 7.58 15.66 -9.01
CA LEU A 680 7.99 16.99 -9.48
C LEU A 680 7.81 18.07 -8.41
N PHE A 681 6.71 18.01 -7.65
CA PHE A 681 6.45 18.92 -6.54
C PHE A 681 7.43 18.69 -5.38
N TYR A 682 7.76 17.43 -5.09
CA TYR A 682 8.74 17.11 -4.06
C TYR A 682 10.14 17.61 -4.45
N LEU A 683 10.56 17.36 -5.70
CA LEU A 683 11.85 17.77 -6.24
C LEU A 683 12.06 19.28 -6.31
N SER A 684 10.99 20.06 -6.46
CA SER A 684 11.05 21.53 -6.41
C SER A 684 11.08 22.10 -4.99
N SER A 685 10.67 21.31 -3.98
CA SER A 685 10.62 21.74 -2.58
C SER A 685 11.89 21.42 -1.77
N VAL A 686 12.58 20.34 -2.12
CA VAL A 686 13.88 19.97 -1.55
C VAL A 686 14.94 20.63 -2.42
N ASN A 687 16.01 21.21 -1.85
CA ASN A 687 17.13 21.78 -2.61
C ASN A 687 17.92 20.65 -3.29
N ALA A 688 17.28 20.00 -4.26
CA ALA A 688 17.61 18.72 -4.85
C ALA A 688 18.74 18.84 -5.89
N SER A 689 19.15 20.07 -6.19
CA SER A 689 20.28 20.43 -7.06
C SER A 689 21.59 19.79 -6.63
N ASP A 690 21.74 19.42 -5.36
CA ASP A 690 22.96 18.82 -4.84
C ASP A 690 22.96 17.28 -4.91
N SER A 691 21.80 16.64 -5.10
CA SER A 691 21.66 15.18 -5.09
C SER A 691 22.43 14.49 -6.22
N TYR A 692 23.29 13.55 -5.84
CA TYR A 692 24.06 12.72 -6.76
C TYR A 692 23.15 11.90 -7.69
N LEU A 693 22.13 11.22 -7.16
CA LEU A 693 21.23 10.40 -7.98
C LEU A 693 20.40 11.23 -8.96
N LEU A 694 19.94 12.42 -8.56
CA LEU A 694 19.17 13.29 -9.45
C LEU A 694 20.03 13.93 -10.53
N LYS A 695 21.27 14.32 -10.20
CA LYS A 695 22.27 14.74 -11.20
C LYS A 695 22.52 13.64 -12.22
N TYR A 696 22.68 12.40 -11.76
CA TYR A 696 22.89 11.23 -12.61
C TYR A 696 21.70 10.93 -13.53
N MET A 697 20.48 11.07 -13.00
CA MET A 697 19.27 10.80 -13.77
C MET A 697 19.05 11.82 -14.91
N GLY A 698 19.69 12.99 -14.83
CA GLY A 698 19.44 14.12 -15.71
C GLY A 698 18.10 14.78 -15.40
N SER A 699 17.68 15.73 -16.23
CA SER A 699 16.36 16.34 -16.09
C SER A 699 15.26 15.30 -16.32
N ILE A 700 14.45 15.02 -15.31
CA ILE A 700 13.24 14.19 -15.42
C ILE A 700 12.18 15.01 -16.20
N ARG A 701 12.42 15.24 -17.50
CA ARG A 701 11.60 16.11 -18.37
C ARG A 701 10.24 15.50 -18.71
N LYS A 702 10.09 14.19 -18.52
CA LYS A 702 8.86 13.45 -18.79
C LYS A 702 8.49 12.69 -17.54
N VAL A 703 7.33 13.01 -17.01
CA VAL A 703 6.73 12.33 -15.87
C VAL A 703 5.30 11.98 -16.26
N PRO A 704 4.84 10.73 -16.03
CA PRO A 704 5.57 9.64 -15.38
C PRO A 704 6.70 9.05 -16.26
N SER A 705 7.71 8.47 -15.62
CA SER A 705 8.82 7.78 -16.31
C SER A 705 9.43 6.64 -15.51
N LEU A 706 10.17 5.79 -16.22
CA LEU A 706 10.97 4.70 -15.66
C LEU A 706 12.38 4.77 -16.24
N LYS A 707 13.38 5.04 -15.40
CA LYS A 707 14.80 5.09 -15.80
C LYS A 707 15.60 4.03 -15.05
N VAL A 708 16.47 3.29 -15.73
CA VAL A 708 17.32 2.28 -15.09
C VAL A 708 18.67 2.90 -14.77
N VAL A 709 19.10 2.76 -13.52
CA VAL A 709 20.37 3.21 -12.97
C VAL A 709 21.24 1.99 -12.71
N GLU A 710 22.46 2.00 -13.26
CA GLU A 710 23.45 0.97 -12.98
C GLU A 710 24.21 1.30 -11.69
N LEU A 711 24.30 0.31 -10.81
CA LEU A 711 25.04 0.36 -9.56
C LEU A 711 26.40 -0.34 -9.77
N SER A 712 27.45 0.44 -10.00
CA SER A 712 28.82 -0.13 -10.07
C SER A 712 29.34 -0.42 -8.65
N ASN A 713 30.65 -0.66 -8.50
CA ASN A 713 31.24 -0.81 -7.17
C ASN A 713 31.17 0.52 -6.39
N PRO A 714 30.58 0.53 -5.19
CA PRO A 714 30.60 1.70 -4.34
C PRO A 714 32.03 1.91 -3.81
N PRO A 715 32.41 3.15 -3.50
CA PRO A 715 33.67 3.38 -2.80
C PRO A 715 33.68 2.71 -1.43
N LEU A 716 34.82 2.10 -1.07
CA LEU A 716 35.04 1.36 0.16
C LEU A 716 36.12 2.06 0.99
N PRO A 717 35.99 2.12 2.34
CA PRO A 717 36.89 2.88 3.21
C PRO A 717 38.32 2.31 3.23
N ASP A 718 38.44 0.99 3.12
CA ASP A 718 39.70 0.25 3.29
C ASP A 718 40.30 -0.18 1.93
N ALA A 719 39.92 0.48 0.85
CA ALA A 719 40.45 0.19 -0.48
C ALA A 719 41.80 0.91 -0.72
N ASP A 720 42.74 0.23 -1.39
CA ASP A 720 44.10 0.72 -1.59
C ASP A 720 44.20 1.84 -2.66
N LEU A 721 43.28 1.84 -3.64
CA LEU A 721 43.23 2.87 -4.67
C LEU A 721 42.46 4.11 -4.21
N ALA A 722 43.09 5.28 -4.32
CA ALA A 722 42.44 6.57 -4.07
C ALA A 722 41.91 7.20 -5.36
N VAL A 723 40.65 7.62 -5.33
CA VAL A 723 40.03 8.51 -6.34
C VAL A 723 39.83 9.88 -5.70
N VAL A 724 40.42 10.91 -6.30
CA VAL A 724 40.52 12.23 -5.70
C VAL A 724 39.70 13.23 -6.51
N PHE A 725 38.75 13.87 -5.83
CA PHE A 725 37.91 14.92 -6.40
C PHE A 725 38.38 16.31 -5.95
N PRO A 726 38.17 17.37 -6.74
CA PRO A 726 38.46 18.73 -6.31
C PRO A 726 37.56 19.15 -5.13
N SER A 727 38.15 19.89 -4.20
CA SER A 727 37.45 20.55 -3.10
C SER A 727 36.57 21.71 -3.59
N ASP A 728 36.90 22.28 -4.74
CA ASP A 728 36.07 23.25 -5.45
C ASP A 728 34.74 22.62 -5.92
N ILE A 729 33.60 23.23 -5.56
CA ILE A 729 32.26 22.68 -5.81
C ILE A 729 31.96 22.58 -7.31
N TYR A 730 32.37 23.56 -8.09
CA TYR A 730 32.13 23.61 -9.53
C TYR A 730 32.85 22.48 -10.26
N LEU A 731 34.16 22.34 -10.02
CA LEU A 731 34.92 21.24 -10.59
C LEU A 731 34.48 19.89 -10.05
N ARG A 732 34.06 19.82 -8.79
CA ARG A 732 33.62 18.55 -8.20
C ARG A 732 32.40 18.01 -8.91
N LYS A 733 31.48 18.87 -9.34
CA LYS A 733 30.32 18.45 -10.15
C LYS A 733 30.75 17.82 -11.48
N LYS A 734 31.67 18.48 -12.19
CA LYS A 734 32.25 17.97 -13.45
C LYS A 734 33.02 16.67 -13.24
N ALA A 735 33.77 16.59 -12.14
CA ALA A 735 34.51 15.40 -11.75
C ALA A 735 33.60 14.23 -11.37
N LEU A 736 32.45 14.47 -10.74
CA LEU A 736 31.45 13.42 -10.46
C LEU A 736 30.83 12.87 -11.75
N ILE A 737 30.59 13.70 -12.76
CA ILE A 737 30.12 13.24 -14.09
C ILE A 737 31.19 12.36 -14.75
N ALA A 738 32.44 12.83 -14.78
CA ALA A 738 33.56 12.04 -15.31
C ALA A 738 33.75 10.72 -14.56
N TYR A 739 33.66 10.75 -13.24
CA TYR A 739 33.69 9.57 -12.39
C TYR A 739 32.59 8.58 -12.78
N GLU A 740 31.34 9.02 -12.99
CA GLU A 740 30.26 8.13 -13.42
C GLU A 740 30.46 7.47 -14.77
N LEU A 741 31.20 8.12 -15.68
CA LEU A 741 31.55 7.52 -16.98
C LEU A 741 32.56 6.39 -16.80
N ILE A 742 33.54 6.54 -15.91
CA ILE A 742 34.68 5.61 -15.76
C ILE A 742 34.52 4.61 -14.61
N ARG A 743 33.62 4.86 -13.65
CA ARG A 743 33.51 4.11 -12.38
C ARG A 743 33.34 2.61 -12.56
N GLY A 744 32.67 2.17 -13.62
CA GLY A 744 32.50 0.75 -13.95
C GLY A 744 33.81 0.02 -14.22
N GLU A 745 34.90 0.75 -14.47
CA GLU A 745 36.22 0.23 -14.83
C GLU A 745 37.23 0.38 -13.70
N LEU A 746 36.88 1.13 -12.65
CA LEU A 746 37.76 1.35 -11.51
C LEU A 746 37.81 0.09 -10.63
N PRO A 747 38.99 -0.30 -10.13
CA PRO A 747 39.11 -1.26 -9.03
C PRO A 747 38.32 -0.80 -7.79
N PRO A 748 38.12 -1.67 -6.79
CA PRO A 748 37.70 -1.21 -5.47
C PRO A 748 38.56 -0.03 -5.01
N HIS A 749 37.93 1.10 -4.70
CA HIS A 749 38.61 2.37 -4.43
C HIS A 749 37.94 3.10 -3.28
N THR A 750 38.66 4.05 -2.69
CA THR A 750 38.18 5.00 -1.69
C THR A 750 38.22 6.41 -2.29
N THR A 751 37.42 7.33 -1.77
CA THR A 751 37.31 8.69 -2.30
C THR A 751 37.86 9.74 -1.33
N TYR A 752 38.58 10.71 -1.89
CA TYR A 752 39.15 11.85 -1.16
C TYR A 752 38.78 13.16 -1.86
N LEU A 753 38.87 14.29 -1.15
CA LEU A 753 38.92 15.59 -1.81
C LEU A 753 40.34 16.13 -1.85
N SER A 754 40.58 17.04 -2.78
CA SER A 754 41.89 17.62 -3.05
C SER A 754 42.52 18.41 -1.91
N ASP A 755 41.71 18.88 -0.97
CA ASP A 755 42.14 19.57 0.26
C ASP A 755 42.37 18.60 1.44
N ASP A 756 42.46 17.30 1.15
CA ASP A 756 42.97 16.32 2.09
C ASP A 756 44.52 16.42 2.24
N PRO A 757 45.06 16.53 3.46
CA PRO A 757 46.48 16.73 3.76
C PRO A 757 47.25 15.41 3.70
N ALA A 758 46.54 14.31 3.43
CA ALA A 758 47.08 12.97 3.24
C ALA A 758 46.51 12.33 1.97
N VAL A 759 46.15 13.11 0.93
CA VAL A 759 45.74 12.53 -0.35
C VAL A 759 46.91 11.71 -0.91
N PRO A 760 46.76 10.38 -1.08
CA PRO A 760 47.81 9.57 -1.65
C PRO A 760 47.89 9.76 -3.18
N SER A 761 48.95 9.24 -3.81
CA SER A 761 48.98 9.09 -5.26
C SER A 761 47.84 8.17 -5.71
N GLY A 762 47.20 8.48 -6.83
CA GLY A 762 45.99 7.77 -7.26
C GLY A 762 45.40 8.33 -8.55
N ILE A 763 44.09 8.23 -8.69
CA ILE A 763 43.36 8.81 -9.84
C ILE A 763 42.76 10.14 -9.42
N TYR A 764 43.22 11.21 -10.06
CA TYR A 764 42.75 12.57 -9.81
C TYR A 764 41.77 12.93 -10.92
N ILE A 765 40.53 13.27 -10.57
CA ILE A 765 39.51 13.64 -11.56
C ILE A 765 39.20 15.12 -11.37
N GLY A 766 39.65 15.99 -12.28
CA GLY A 766 39.45 17.43 -12.15
C GLY A 766 40.27 18.20 -13.18
N ALA A 767 40.69 19.42 -12.87
CA ALA A 767 41.54 20.21 -13.76
C ALA A 767 43.02 20.06 -13.38
N ASP A 768 43.91 20.14 -14.36
CA ASP A 768 45.32 20.41 -14.07
C ASP A 768 45.47 21.79 -13.40
N ASN A 769 46.51 22.00 -12.61
CA ASN A 769 46.72 23.25 -11.89
C ASN A 769 46.75 24.44 -12.86
N GLY A 770 45.89 25.43 -12.60
CA GLY A 770 45.86 26.64 -13.41
C GLY A 770 44.62 27.49 -13.19
N THR A 771 44.69 28.70 -13.76
CA THR A 771 43.53 29.57 -13.94
C THR A 771 42.63 28.96 -15.01
N VAL A 772 41.40 28.62 -14.65
CA VAL A 772 40.37 28.21 -15.62
C VAL A 772 39.63 29.45 -16.09
N TYR A 773 39.51 29.59 -17.41
CA TYR A 773 38.66 30.60 -18.02
C TYR A 773 37.23 30.06 -18.08
N ILE A 774 36.32 30.76 -17.42
CA ILE A 774 34.89 30.50 -17.45
C ILE A 774 34.31 31.44 -18.51
N ASP A 775 33.67 30.85 -19.51
CA ASP A 775 32.97 31.57 -20.58
C ASP A 775 31.62 30.90 -20.81
N GLU A 776 30.58 31.46 -20.19
CA GLU A 776 29.31 30.76 -20.01
C GLU A 776 28.11 31.71 -20.12
N ASP A 777 27.18 31.38 -21.00
CA ASP A 777 25.84 31.99 -20.98
C ASP A 777 25.09 31.59 -19.70
N ILE A 778 24.32 32.54 -19.17
CA ILE A 778 23.32 32.27 -18.14
C ILE A 778 22.32 31.26 -18.75
N PRO A 779 22.11 30.10 -18.09
CA PRO A 779 21.29 29.05 -18.65
C PRO A 779 19.86 29.50 -18.90
N GLU A 780 19.34 29.17 -20.10
CA GLU A 780 17.92 29.34 -20.42
C GLU A 780 17.01 28.37 -19.63
N SER A 781 17.61 27.35 -19.00
CA SER A 781 16.95 26.30 -18.24
C SER A 781 17.31 26.36 -16.76
N PRO A 782 16.33 26.37 -15.84
CA PRO A 782 16.57 26.35 -14.40
C PRO A 782 17.16 25.03 -13.86
N TYR A 783 17.36 24.06 -14.75
CA TYR A 783 17.89 22.74 -14.43
C TYR A 783 19.37 22.59 -14.82
N ASP A 784 19.98 23.66 -15.33
CA ASP A 784 21.40 23.69 -15.63
C ASP A 784 22.21 23.78 -14.35
N LEU A 785 23.06 22.77 -14.13
CA LEU A 785 23.82 22.58 -12.90
C LEU A 785 24.86 23.66 -12.63
N ARG A 786 25.14 24.54 -13.61
CA ARG A 786 26.04 25.69 -13.47
C ARG A 786 25.48 26.73 -12.51
N TRP A 787 24.14 26.81 -12.38
CA TRP A 787 23.42 27.75 -11.51
C TRP A 787 22.58 27.01 -10.44
N LEU A 788 22.48 27.61 -9.25
CA LEU A 788 21.66 27.18 -8.13
C LEU A 788 20.51 28.17 -7.97
N TYR A 789 19.30 27.73 -8.31
CA TYR A 789 18.07 28.52 -8.20
C TYR A 789 17.48 28.33 -6.80
N LEU A 790 17.71 29.30 -5.91
CA LEU A 790 17.40 29.18 -4.48
C LEU A 790 15.95 29.56 -4.13
N SER A 791 15.31 30.41 -4.94
CA SER A 791 13.89 30.77 -4.75
C SER A 791 13.29 31.34 -6.03
N GLY A 792 12.00 31.11 -6.27
CA GLY A 792 11.26 31.65 -7.43
C GLY A 792 10.94 30.59 -8.49
N ASN A 793 9.93 30.87 -9.32
CA ASN A 793 9.55 30.00 -10.45
C ASN A 793 10.16 30.55 -11.74
N PHE A 794 11.13 29.81 -12.29
CA PHE A 794 11.85 30.13 -13.51
C PHE A 794 11.33 29.23 -14.64
N THR A 795 10.87 29.80 -15.76
CA THR A 795 10.42 29.02 -16.93
C THR A 795 11.39 29.16 -18.10
N GLU A 796 11.37 28.21 -19.06
CA GLU A 796 12.28 28.14 -20.23
C GLU A 796 12.46 29.52 -20.91
N GLY A 797 13.71 29.98 -20.98
CA GLY A 797 14.11 31.29 -21.46
C GLY A 797 14.23 32.38 -20.38
N LEU A 798 14.34 32.01 -19.10
CA LEU A 798 14.45 32.90 -17.92
C LEU A 798 13.39 34.02 -17.87
N ARG A 799 12.15 33.62 -18.08
CA ARG A 799 10.97 34.46 -17.82
C ARG A 799 10.60 34.38 -16.34
N LEU A 800 10.48 35.53 -15.67
CA LEU A 800 10.18 35.60 -14.23
C LEU A 800 8.67 35.70 -13.94
N GLY A 801 8.18 34.90 -12.99
CA GLY A 801 6.81 34.94 -12.47
C GLY A 801 6.58 36.00 -11.38
N LYS A 802 5.38 36.04 -10.76
CA LYS A 802 5.12 36.88 -9.58
C LYS A 802 5.88 36.35 -8.36
N GLY A 803 6.77 37.15 -7.77
CA GLY A 803 7.52 36.77 -6.56
C GLY A 803 8.95 37.30 -6.54
N ARG A 804 9.70 36.92 -5.51
CA ARG A 804 11.15 37.13 -5.38
C ARG A 804 11.87 35.92 -5.99
N HIS A 805 12.76 36.19 -6.94
CA HIS A 805 13.56 35.19 -7.65
C HIS A 805 15.01 35.37 -7.26
N PHE A 806 15.71 34.27 -6.97
CA PHE A 806 17.08 34.28 -6.46
C PHE A 806 17.85 33.11 -7.04
N ALA A 807 18.95 33.38 -7.72
CA ALA A 807 19.83 32.36 -8.28
C ALA A 807 21.31 32.76 -8.12
N ILE A 808 22.18 31.78 -7.91
CA ILE A 808 23.64 31.97 -7.79
C ILE A 808 24.41 30.98 -8.67
N THR A 809 25.63 31.30 -9.06
CA THR A 809 26.56 30.38 -9.72
C THR A 809 27.02 29.31 -8.73
N SER A 810 27.47 28.18 -9.26
CA SER A 810 28.13 27.14 -8.46
C SER A 810 29.65 27.22 -8.44
N TYR A 811 30.20 28.27 -9.06
CA TYR A 811 31.61 28.64 -9.13
C TYR A 811 31.82 30.06 -8.62
N GLU A 812 33.07 30.37 -8.27
CA GLU A 812 33.53 31.71 -7.94
C GLU A 812 34.27 32.31 -9.14
N LEU A 813 34.35 33.64 -9.22
CA LEU A 813 35.27 34.33 -10.13
C LEU A 813 36.24 35.21 -9.34
N ASP A 814 37.53 35.10 -9.66
CA ASP A 814 38.56 36.00 -9.15
C ASP A 814 38.48 37.35 -9.86
N GLU A 815 38.46 37.32 -11.19
CA GLU A 815 38.31 38.48 -12.07
C GLU A 815 37.32 38.14 -13.18
N GLY A 816 36.50 39.10 -13.62
CA GLY A 816 35.55 38.82 -14.70
C GLY A 816 34.50 39.90 -14.89
N VAL A 817 33.58 39.61 -15.80
CA VAL A 817 32.43 40.43 -16.17
C VAL A 817 31.18 39.56 -16.17
N VAL A 818 30.12 40.08 -15.56
CA VAL A 818 28.78 39.48 -15.57
C VAL A 818 27.89 40.44 -16.31
N ASN A 819 27.36 40.02 -17.46
CA ASN A 819 26.47 40.81 -18.28
C ASN A 819 25.05 40.27 -18.14
N LEU A 820 24.08 41.12 -17.84
CA LEU A 820 22.66 40.84 -17.91
C LEU A 820 22.01 41.71 -18.99
N SER A 821 21.14 41.11 -19.79
CA SER A 821 20.22 41.77 -20.70
C SER A 821 18.80 41.57 -20.17
N LEU A 822 18.15 42.68 -19.81
CA LEU A 822 16.84 42.72 -19.18
C LEU A 822 15.82 43.21 -20.19
N CYS A 823 15.08 42.29 -20.82
CA CYS A 823 14.10 42.59 -21.86
C CYS A 823 12.68 42.45 -21.30
N GLY A 824 12.01 43.56 -20.99
CA GLY A 824 10.67 43.54 -20.40
C GLY A 824 10.21 44.89 -19.89
N TYR A 825 9.14 44.90 -19.10
CA TYR A 825 8.61 46.15 -18.53
C TYR A 825 9.54 46.67 -17.43
N PRO A 826 9.83 48.00 -17.36
CA PRO A 826 10.72 48.61 -16.37
C PRO A 826 10.01 48.76 -15.00
N GLU A 827 9.50 47.65 -14.48
CA GLU A 827 8.86 47.55 -13.17
C GLU A 827 9.73 46.72 -12.22
N GLY A 828 9.68 47.05 -10.92
CA GLY A 828 10.40 46.30 -9.90
C GLY A 828 11.92 46.51 -9.98
N TRP A 829 12.68 45.47 -9.63
CA TRP A 829 14.12 45.56 -9.57
C TRP A 829 14.81 44.25 -9.91
N VAL A 830 16.03 44.39 -10.41
CA VAL A 830 16.96 43.29 -10.70
C VAL A 830 18.31 43.63 -10.08
N SER A 831 18.93 42.67 -9.41
CA SER A 831 20.21 42.84 -8.75
C SER A 831 21.20 41.81 -9.24
N ILE A 832 22.46 42.20 -9.39
CA ILE A 832 23.57 41.26 -9.54
C ILE A 832 24.20 41.05 -8.17
N ILE A 833 24.24 39.80 -7.73
CA ILE A 833 24.89 39.37 -6.49
C ILE A 833 26.36 39.07 -6.79
N PHE A 834 27.24 39.46 -5.88
CA PHE A 834 28.66 39.13 -5.91
C PHE A 834 29.19 38.93 -4.49
N SER A 835 30.32 38.24 -4.37
CA SER A 835 30.94 37.84 -3.10
C SER A 835 29.95 37.12 -2.17
N PHE A 836 29.07 36.29 -2.73
CA PHE A 836 28.08 35.55 -1.95
C PHE A 836 28.74 34.47 -1.09
N LYS A 837 28.52 34.51 0.22
CA LYS A 837 29.02 33.50 1.17
C LYS A 837 27.90 32.60 1.70
N ASN A 838 26.75 33.20 2.01
CA ASN A 838 25.52 32.52 2.42
C ASN A 838 24.34 33.51 2.36
N LEU A 839 23.11 33.01 2.58
CA LEU A 839 21.89 33.84 2.59
C LEU A 839 21.88 34.96 3.64
N LYS A 840 22.82 34.95 4.60
CA LYS A 840 22.99 36.02 5.60
C LYS A 840 24.13 36.97 5.27
N ASN A 841 25.02 36.64 4.32
CA ASN A 841 26.26 37.36 4.04
C ASN A 841 26.57 37.38 2.54
N TYR A 842 26.25 38.48 1.86
CA TYR A 842 26.53 38.68 0.44
C TYR A 842 26.44 40.16 0.03
N ASN A 843 27.09 40.53 -1.08
CA ASN A 843 26.97 41.86 -1.67
C ASN A 843 26.05 41.78 -2.90
N LEU A 844 25.36 42.87 -3.20
CA LEU A 844 24.56 42.96 -4.41
C LEU A 844 24.53 44.38 -4.93
N VAL A 845 24.48 44.53 -6.24
CA VAL A 845 24.18 45.80 -6.91
C VAL A 845 22.77 45.72 -7.43
N GLN A 846 21.87 46.55 -6.91
CA GLN A 846 20.46 46.54 -7.29
C GLN A 846 20.16 47.65 -8.28
N LEU A 847 19.60 47.29 -9.44
CA LEU A 847 19.01 48.21 -10.40
C LEU A 847 17.50 48.32 -10.13
N LEU A 848 17.07 49.48 -9.63
CA LEU A 848 15.65 49.82 -9.45
C LEU A 848 15.12 50.32 -10.79
N LEU A 849 14.38 49.44 -11.49
CA LEU A 849 13.95 49.68 -12.86
C LEU A 849 12.87 50.77 -12.94
N ASP A 850 12.05 50.86 -11.89
CA ASP A 850 11.01 51.87 -11.72
C ASP A 850 11.56 53.30 -11.49
N LYS A 851 12.80 53.41 -11.00
CA LYS A 851 13.39 54.68 -10.54
C LYS A 851 14.60 55.15 -11.34
N GLY A 852 15.16 54.33 -12.24
CA GLY A 852 16.35 54.74 -12.99
C GLY A 852 17.59 54.85 -12.12
N VAL A 853 17.74 54.02 -11.08
CA VAL A 853 18.87 54.12 -10.15
C VAL A 853 19.52 52.77 -9.86
N VAL A 854 20.85 52.78 -9.77
CA VAL A 854 21.65 51.67 -9.23
C VAL A 854 21.96 51.94 -7.77
N VAL A 855 21.80 50.93 -6.92
CA VAL A 855 22.00 50.99 -5.48
C VAL A 855 22.89 49.83 -5.03
N PRO A 856 24.11 50.09 -4.55
CA PRO A 856 24.91 49.04 -3.93
C PRO A 856 24.32 48.68 -2.56
N ARG A 857 24.24 47.39 -2.26
CA ARG A 857 23.80 46.87 -0.96
C ARG A 857 24.72 45.78 -0.46
N MET A 858 24.82 45.67 0.85
CA MET A 858 25.59 44.63 1.53
C MET A 858 24.73 44.01 2.63
N VAL A 859 24.61 42.69 2.60
CA VAL A 859 23.89 41.89 3.58
C VAL A 859 24.91 41.26 4.53
N VAL A 860 24.81 41.54 5.83
CA VAL A 860 25.69 40.96 6.87
C VAL A 860 24.84 40.44 8.01
N ASN A 861 25.00 39.17 8.36
CA ASN A 861 24.17 38.44 9.32
C ASN A 861 22.64 38.56 9.09
N GLY A 862 22.21 38.79 7.85
CA GLY A 862 20.82 38.98 7.44
C GLY A 862 20.33 40.45 7.50
N ASN A 863 21.14 41.38 8.00
CA ASN A 863 20.85 42.81 7.98
C ASN A 863 21.33 43.44 6.69
N VAL A 864 20.47 44.26 6.05
CA VAL A 864 20.77 44.92 4.78
C VAL A 864 21.25 46.34 5.03
N SER A 865 22.48 46.64 4.61
CA SER A 865 23.02 47.99 4.50
C SER A 865 22.92 48.47 3.04
N THR A 866 22.61 49.76 2.85
CA THR A 866 22.33 50.36 1.54
C THR A 866 23.27 51.54 1.33
N GLY A 867 24.02 51.55 0.22
CA GLY A 867 24.87 52.67 -0.17
C GLY A 867 24.12 53.74 -0.97
N ASN A 868 24.84 54.77 -1.41
CA ASN A 868 24.25 55.92 -2.11
C ASN A 868 23.72 55.51 -3.50
N PRO A 869 22.45 55.85 -3.84
CA PRO A 869 21.89 55.56 -5.15
C PRO A 869 22.49 56.46 -6.23
N SER A 870 22.75 55.91 -7.41
CA SER A 870 23.27 56.63 -8.58
C SER A 870 22.31 56.53 -9.75
N LYS A 871 21.95 57.65 -10.39
CA LYS A 871 21.06 57.67 -11.56
C LYS A 871 21.71 57.03 -12.77
N VAL A 872 20.97 56.17 -13.48
CA VAL A 872 21.41 55.45 -14.69
C VAL A 872 20.33 55.46 -15.77
N PRO A 873 20.71 55.38 -17.06
CA PRO A 873 19.73 55.32 -18.16
C PRO A 873 19.08 53.93 -18.24
N ILE A 874 17.75 53.87 -18.24
CA ILE A 874 16.97 52.63 -18.43
C ILE A 874 16.37 52.64 -19.82
N GLY A 875 16.49 51.52 -20.55
CA GLY A 875 15.81 51.32 -21.82
C GLY A 875 14.33 51.08 -21.57
N GLY A 876 13.44 51.90 -22.14
CA GLY A 876 11.99 51.84 -21.90
C GLY A 876 11.35 50.49 -22.23
N GLN A 877 10.91 50.29 -23.49
CA GLN A 877 10.47 48.97 -24.01
C GLN A 877 11.62 48.14 -24.62
N GLU A 878 12.82 48.72 -24.71
CA GLU A 878 14.04 48.07 -25.18
C GLU A 878 14.80 47.38 -24.04
N CYS A 879 15.65 46.40 -24.37
CA CYS A 879 16.41 45.68 -23.35
C CYS A 879 17.39 46.60 -22.60
N THR A 880 17.38 46.55 -21.27
CA THR A 880 18.38 47.24 -20.44
C THR A 880 19.58 46.31 -20.20
N TYR A 881 20.78 46.76 -20.55
CA TYR A 881 22.03 46.04 -20.31
C TYR A 881 22.62 46.45 -18.97
N PHE A 882 22.75 45.50 -18.05
CA PHE A 882 23.26 45.71 -16.71
C PHE A 882 24.41 44.74 -16.47
N SER A 883 25.61 45.25 -16.20
CA SER A 883 26.77 44.43 -15.92
C SER A 883 27.52 44.86 -14.67
N ILE A 884 28.32 43.93 -14.14
CA ILE A 884 29.35 44.24 -13.16
C ILE A 884 30.70 43.73 -13.66
N SER A 885 31.76 44.47 -13.38
CA SER A 885 33.14 44.06 -13.62
C SER A 885 34.01 44.41 -12.41
N LEU A 886 35.08 43.64 -12.20
CA LEU A 886 36.11 43.97 -11.20
C LEU A 886 37.34 44.50 -11.92
N VAL A 887 37.68 45.77 -11.69
CA VAL A 887 38.83 46.44 -12.30
C VAL A 887 39.70 47.05 -11.21
N ASN A 888 40.97 46.61 -11.13
CA ASN A 888 41.95 47.10 -10.14
C ASN A 888 41.43 47.11 -8.68
N GLY A 889 40.72 46.04 -8.28
CA GLY A 889 40.14 45.90 -6.94
C GLY A 889 38.85 46.70 -6.68
N THR A 890 38.34 47.44 -7.67
CA THR A 890 37.07 48.18 -7.58
C THR A 890 36.00 47.48 -8.42
N VAL A 891 34.84 47.19 -7.84
CA VAL A 891 33.67 46.68 -8.55
C VAL A 891 32.96 47.85 -9.22
N ILE A 892 32.80 47.76 -10.53
CA ILE A 892 32.13 48.77 -11.37
C ILE A 892 30.85 48.14 -11.90
N ALA A 893 29.72 48.82 -11.70
CA ALA A 893 28.45 48.47 -12.29
C ALA A 893 28.19 49.33 -13.52
N THR A 894 27.96 48.71 -14.67
CA THR A 894 27.69 49.42 -15.92
C THR A 894 26.23 49.20 -16.32
N VAL A 895 25.47 50.27 -16.51
CA VAL A 895 24.09 50.19 -17.01
C VAL A 895 23.98 51.00 -18.30
N ASN A 896 23.64 50.32 -19.40
CA ASN A 896 23.56 50.91 -20.75
C ASN A 896 24.77 51.83 -21.07
N GLY A 897 25.97 51.36 -20.76
CA GLY A 897 27.23 52.08 -21.01
C GLY A 897 27.62 53.13 -19.95
N LYS A 898 26.84 53.35 -18.89
CA LYS A 898 27.21 54.24 -17.78
C LYS A 898 27.81 53.46 -16.62
N ASP A 899 29.06 53.76 -16.30
CA ASP A 899 29.80 53.16 -15.18
C ASP A 899 29.50 53.83 -13.83
N VAL A 900 29.28 53.01 -12.81
CA VAL A 900 29.05 53.41 -11.43
C VAL A 900 29.97 52.57 -10.53
N PRO A 901 30.95 53.16 -9.83
CA PRO A 901 31.74 52.43 -8.84
C PRO A 901 30.86 52.07 -7.64
N VAL A 902 30.80 50.78 -7.29
CA VAL A 902 29.86 50.25 -6.28
C VAL A 902 30.55 49.74 -5.01
N GLY A 903 31.85 49.48 -5.04
CA GLY A 903 32.63 49.05 -3.88
C GLY A 903 34.01 48.51 -4.22
N VAL A 904 34.76 48.09 -3.21
CA VAL A 904 36.09 47.47 -3.34
C VAL A 904 35.96 45.98 -3.02
N SER A 905 36.48 45.10 -3.87
CA SER A 905 36.51 43.66 -3.62
C SER A 905 37.81 43.04 -4.13
N LYS A 906 38.28 41.99 -3.44
CA LYS A 906 39.46 41.22 -3.88
C LYS A 906 39.12 40.19 -4.98
N SER A 907 37.87 39.76 -5.04
CA SER A 907 37.33 38.86 -6.06
C SER A 907 35.84 39.10 -6.27
N LEU A 908 35.29 38.70 -7.42
CA LEU A 908 33.85 38.69 -7.62
C LEU A 908 33.17 37.57 -6.81
N GLY A 909 33.89 36.51 -6.43
CA GLY A 909 33.38 35.41 -5.62
C GLY A 909 32.21 34.69 -6.29
N VAL A 910 31.31 34.07 -5.51
CA VAL A 910 30.07 33.51 -6.05
C VAL A 910 29.17 34.65 -6.54
N ILE A 911 28.70 34.51 -7.77
CA ILE A 911 27.90 35.50 -8.48
C ILE A 911 26.45 35.04 -8.49
N GLY A 912 25.51 35.95 -8.62
CA GLY A 912 24.12 35.57 -8.82
C GLY A 912 23.28 36.70 -9.36
N PHE A 913 21.98 36.46 -9.44
CA PHE A 913 21.03 37.54 -9.62
C PHE A 913 19.81 37.35 -8.74
N GLU A 914 19.19 38.47 -8.43
CA GLU A 914 17.99 38.54 -7.62
C GLU A 914 17.01 39.49 -8.27
N ALA A 915 15.76 39.11 -8.40
CA ALA A 915 14.76 39.96 -9.04
C ALA A 915 13.41 39.87 -8.32
N GLN A 916 12.72 41.00 -8.21
CA GLN A 916 11.37 41.05 -7.67
C GLN A 916 10.55 42.10 -8.41
N GLY A 917 9.35 41.70 -8.84
CA GLY A 917 8.42 42.60 -9.54
C GLY A 917 8.73 42.83 -11.03
N PHE A 918 9.92 42.47 -11.51
CA PHE A 918 10.29 42.54 -12.94
C PHE A 918 9.50 41.51 -13.76
N LYS A 919 8.87 41.98 -14.85
CA LYS A 919 8.13 41.14 -15.81
C LYS A 919 8.83 41.18 -17.17
N GLY A 920 9.68 40.19 -17.42
CA GLY A 920 10.48 40.12 -18.63
C GLY A 920 11.32 38.86 -18.71
N ILE A 921 12.21 38.87 -19.70
CA ILE A 921 13.24 37.86 -19.93
C ILE A 921 14.57 38.42 -19.44
N ILE A 922 15.30 37.63 -18.64
CA ILE A 922 16.69 37.91 -18.27
C ILE A 922 17.58 36.98 -19.08
N LYS A 923 18.43 37.54 -19.93
CA LYS A 923 19.57 36.82 -20.51
C LYS A 923 20.84 37.30 -19.87
N GLY A 924 21.90 36.51 -19.90
CA GLY A 924 23.19 37.03 -19.50
C GLY A 924 24.34 36.15 -19.90
N HIS A 925 25.54 36.67 -19.69
CA HIS A 925 26.80 36.05 -20.07
C HIS A 925 27.83 36.33 -18.97
N VAL A 926 28.52 35.29 -18.54
CA VAL A 926 29.55 35.34 -17.50
C VAL A 926 30.88 34.98 -18.14
N HIS A 927 31.85 35.88 -18.03
CA HIS A 927 33.21 35.68 -18.51
C HIS A 927 34.21 36.02 -17.41
N GLY A 928 35.15 35.14 -17.10
CA GLY A 928 36.15 35.44 -16.09
C GLY A 928 37.13 34.31 -15.78
N LYS A 929 37.98 34.58 -14.80
CA LYS A 929 39.01 33.67 -14.32
C LYS A 929 38.58 33.08 -12.98
N HIS A 930 38.73 31.76 -12.86
CA HIS A 930 38.60 31.03 -11.61
C HIS A 930 39.92 30.31 -11.31
N THR A 931 40.59 30.69 -10.23
CA THR A 931 41.88 30.12 -9.83
C THR A 931 41.66 28.91 -8.97
N LEU A 932 42.24 27.79 -9.40
CA LEU A 932 42.15 26.52 -8.70
C LEU A 932 43.38 26.30 -7.83
N GLN A 933 43.19 25.78 -6.63
CA GLN A 933 44.29 25.37 -5.75
C GLN A 933 44.19 23.88 -5.44
N TRP A 934 44.83 23.03 -6.26
CA TRP A 934 45.15 21.66 -5.85
C TRP A 934 46.32 21.04 -6.64
N LYS A 935 47.34 20.54 -5.94
CA LYS A 935 48.51 19.93 -6.59
C LYS A 935 48.31 18.42 -6.75
N VAL A 936 48.39 17.94 -8.00
CA VAL A 936 48.43 16.51 -8.31
C VAL A 936 49.83 15.97 -7.99
N PRO A 937 49.99 15.02 -7.05
CA PRO A 937 51.27 14.43 -6.72
C PRO A 937 51.85 13.60 -7.87
N ALA A 938 53.18 13.57 -7.97
CA ALA A 938 53.88 12.75 -8.94
C ALA A 938 53.48 11.26 -8.82
N GLY A 939 53.33 10.59 -9.97
CA GLY A 939 52.90 9.18 -10.04
C GLY A 939 51.37 8.98 -10.03
N SER A 940 50.58 10.05 -10.05
CA SER A 940 49.12 9.99 -10.14
C SER A 940 48.64 10.04 -11.60
N THR A 941 47.46 9.49 -11.89
CA THR A 941 46.79 9.64 -13.19
C THR A 941 45.79 10.77 -13.11
N LEU A 942 45.98 11.83 -13.91
CA LEU A 942 45.03 12.93 -14.02
C LEU A 942 44.01 12.68 -15.14
N ILE A 943 42.74 12.71 -14.77
CA ILE A 943 41.59 12.71 -15.67
C ILE A 943 41.06 14.12 -15.72
N ASN A 944 41.26 14.78 -16.86
CA ASN A 944 40.94 16.18 -17.05
C ASN A 944 39.47 16.36 -17.42
N VAL A 945 38.75 17.25 -16.72
CA VAL A 945 37.31 17.52 -16.96
C VAL A 945 37.03 18.90 -17.56
N VAL A 946 38.06 19.72 -17.77
CA VAL A 946 37.97 21.08 -18.33
C VAL A 946 38.86 21.31 -19.56
N GLY A 947 39.61 20.28 -19.98
CA GLY A 947 40.54 20.32 -21.11
C GLY A 947 41.98 20.54 -20.62
N GLY A 948 42.96 19.89 -21.27
CA GLY A 948 44.38 20.01 -20.91
C GLY A 948 45.13 18.67 -20.95
N GLU A 949 46.30 18.60 -20.30
CA GLU A 949 47.14 17.40 -20.25
C GLU A 949 46.52 16.29 -19.38
N GLY A 950 46.78 15.02 -19.75
CA GLY A 950 46.22 13.82 -19.11
C GLY A 950 45.14 13.12 -19.94
N ILE A 951 44.24 12.38 -19.29
CA ILE A 951 43.08 11.74 -19.94
C ILE A 951 41.95 12.77 -20.00
N ASP A 952 41.77 13.43 -21.15
CA ASP A 952 40.76 14.48 -21.32
C ASP A 952 39.35 13.91 -21.58
N LEU A 953 38.46 14.09 -20.60
CA LEU A 953 37.04 13.78 -20.69
C LEU A 953 36.15 15.03 -20.80
N SER A 954 36.73 16.24 -20.90
CA SER A 954 35.99 17.51 -20.88
C SER A 954 34.83 17.59 -21.87
N LYS A 955 35.01 17.06 -23.09
CA LYS A 955 33.95 16.98 -24.11
C LYS A 955 32.80 16.07 -23.67
N LEU A 956 33.11 14.90 -23.12
CA LEU A 956 32.10 13.94 -22.64
C LEU A 956 31.40 14.45 -21.38
N VAL A 957 32.13 15.13 -20.49
CA VAL A 957 31.58 15.79 -19.30
C VAL A 957 30.60 16.89 -19.71
N ARG A 958 30.96 17.75 -20.68
CA ARG A 958 30.06 18.79 -21.21
C ARG A 958 28.78 18.21 -21.80
N ILE A 959 28.87 17.04 -22.46
CA ILE A 959 27.68 16.31 -22.93
C ILE A 959 26.89 15.76 -21.75
N GLY A 960 27.56 15.18 -20.74
CA GLY A 960 26.95 14.59 -19.56
C GLY A 960 26.24 15.60 -18.64
N GLU A 961 26.70 16.85 -18.61
CA GLU A 961 26.02 17.97 -17.95
C GLU A 961 24.64 18.25 -18.56
N GLN A 962 24.43 17.90 -19.84
CA GLN A 962 23.16 18.05 -20.54
C GLN A 962 22.37 16.75 -20.59
N ASP A 963 23.05 15.63 -20.86
CA ASP A 963 22.50 14.29 -21.06
C ASP A 963 23.54 13.20 -20.75
N MET A 964 23.44 12.62 -19.56
CA MET A 964 24.32 11.54 -19.08
C MET A 964 24.24 10.27 -19.94
N ASP A 965 23.08 9.95 -20.49
CA ASP A 965 22.89 8.71 -21.25
C ASP A 965 23.63 8.81 -22.60
N LYS A 966 23.55 9.99 -23.24
CA LYS A 966 24.32 10.30 -24.45
C LYS A 966 25.83 10.29 -24.20
N ALA A 967 26.27 10.84 -23.06
CA ALA A 967 27.68 10.83 -22.69
C ALA A 967 28.21 9.39 -22.50
N LYS A 968 27.45 8.52 -21.84
CA LYS A 968 27.80 7.10 -21.67
C LYS A 968 27.90 6.34 -23.00
N MET A 969 26.97 6.58 -23.93
CA MET A 969 27.04 5.96 -25.26
C MET A 969 28.32 6.37 -26.00
N GLN A 970 28.66 7.66 -25.99
CA GLN A 970 29.88 8.12 -26.65
C GLN A 970 31.14 7.62 -25.96
N TYR A 971 31.15 7.61 -24.62
CA TYR A 971 32.23 7.03 -23.84
C TYR A 971 32.45 5.56 -24.18
N SER A 972 31.38 4.75 -24.30
CA SER A 972 31.51 3.33 -24.67
C SER A 972 32.16 3.09 -26.04
N ALA A 973 31.99 4.03 -26.98
CA ALA A 973 32.62 3.99 -28.30
C ALA A 973 34.05 4.54 -28.32
N MET A 974 34.39 5.45 -27.40
CA MET A 974 35.66 6.19 -27.37
C MET A 974 36.56 5.82 -26.18
N LYS A 975 36.17 4.79 -25.43
CA LYS A 975 36.73 4.40 -24.13
C LYS A 975 38.25 4.58 -24.07
N PRO A 976 38.76 5.54 -23.27
CA PRO A 976 40.20 5.76 -23.14
C PRO A 976 40.89 4.53 -22.54
N LEU A 977 42.11 4.25 -22.99
CA LEU A 977 42.95 3.23 -22.37
C LEU A 977 43.48 3.75 -21.04
N PHE A 978 42.97 3.22 -19.93
CA PHE A 978 43.54 3.49 -18.61
C PHE A 978 44.84 2.69 -18.40
N PRO A 979 45.83 3.24 -17.69
CA PRO A 979 46.98 2.48 -17.23
C PRO A 979 46.53 1.22 -16.47
N SER A 980 47.26 0.10 -16.59
CA SER A 980 46.90 -1.12 -15.88
C SER A 980 47.00 -0.91 -14.37
N LEU A 981 45.86 -0.67 -13.73
CA LEU A 981 45.74 -0.62 -12.28
C LEU A 981 45.83 -2.07 -11.80
N GLY A 982 46.89 -2.41 -11.06
CA GLY A 982 47.11 -3.78 -10.59
C GLY A 982 45.90 -4.33 -9.80
N PRO A 983 45.72 -5.66 -9.76
CA PRO A 983 44.60 -6.26 -9.04
C PRO A 983 44.69 -5.94 -7.54
N SER A 984 43.77 -5.13 -7.04
CA SER A 984 43.56 -4.95 -5.61
C SER A 984 42.77 -6.14 -5.04
N PRO A 985 43.08 -6.63 -3.83
CA PRO A 985 42.28 -7.69 -3.21
C PRO A 985 40.82 -7.23 -3.03
N THR A 986 39.87 -8.05 -3.48
CA THR A 986 38.44 -7.84 -3.26
C THR A 986 38.12 -8.02 -1.77
N ARG A 987 38.12 -6.92 -1.01
CA ARG A 987 37.61 -6.93 0.36
C ARG A 987 36.12 -6.60 0.36
N ILE A 988 35.31 -7.58 0.70
CA ILE A 988 33.87 -7.38 0.93
C ILE A 988 33.70 -6.80 2.33
N VAL A 989 33.51 -5.48 2.42
CA VAL A 989 33.13 -4.83 3.67
C VAL A 989 31.62 -5.00 3.83
N LYS A 990 31.16 -5.64 4.92
CA LYS A 990 29.73 -5.65 5.27
C LYS A 990 29.37 -4.25 5.78
N PRO A 991 28.45 -3.53 5.12
CA PRO A 991 28.06 -2.22 5.58
C PRO A 991 27.29 -2.35 6.91
N VAL A 992 27.82 -1.75 7.97
CA VAL A 992 27.13 -1.59 9.25
C VAL A 992 26.40 -0.25 9.19
N TYR A 993 25.11 -0.31 8.81
CA TYR A 993 24.27 0.87 8.66
C TYR A 993 23.75 1.35 10.01
N ALA A 994 24.58 2.07 10.74
CA ALA A 994 24.09 2.82 11.86
C ALA A 994 23.69 4.21 11.35
N ALA A 995 22.40 4.57 11.41
CA ALA A 995 22.11 5.94 11.79
C ALA A 995 22.58 6.07 13.22
N LEU A 996 23.85 6.48 13.36
CA LEU A 996 24.65 6.32 14.56
C LEU A 996 24.07 7.14 15.72
N LYS A 997 23.18 6.55 16.51
CA LYS A 997 23.33 6.67 17.96
C LYS A 997 24.32 5.59 18.38
N MET A 998 25.58 5.85 18.06
CA MET A 998 26.70 5.05 18.53
C MET A 998 27.15 5.59 19.87
N ARG A 999 27.22 4.70 20.85
CA ARG A 999 27.88 4.95 22.13
C ARG A 999 28.83 3.80 22.40
N ALA A 1000 30.07 4.12 22.76
CA ALA A 1000 31.03 3.12 23.19
C ALA A 1000 31.59 3.49 24.56
N ASN A 1001 31.78 2.48 25.41
CA ASN A 1001 32.39 2.58 26.72
C ASN A 1001 33.46 1.48 26.83
N GLY A 1002 34.69 1.83 27.21
CA GLY A 1002 35.83 0.91 27.26
C GLY A 1002 37.09 1.57 26.72
N THR A 1003 38.07 0.80 26.23
CA THR A 1003 39.24 1.38 25.57
C THR A 1003 38.92 1.61 24.10
N ILE A 1004 38.91 2.87 23.66
CA ILE A 1004 38.47 3.26 22.32
C ILE A 1004 39.64 3.94 21.59
N TYR A 1005 40.04 3.40 20.45
CA TYR A 1005 41.05 4.01 19.58
C TYR A 1005 40.38 4.58 18.33
N ILE A 1006 40.47 5.88 18.14
CA ILE A 1006 39.94 6.57 16.97
C ILE A 1006 41.11 6.99 16.11
N THR A 1007 41.21 6.41 14.93
CA THR A 1007 42.21 6.77 13.92
C THR A 1007 41.52 7.48 12.77
N GLY A 1008 41.86 8.74 12.53
CA GLY A 1008 41.27 9.55 11.47
C GLY A 1008 41.93 10.93 11.37
N ARG A 1009 41.51 11.76 10.43
CA ARG A 1009 42.04 13.12 10.31
C ARG A 1009 41.24 14.06 11.22
N PRO A 1010 41.84 14.70 12.24
CA PRO A 1010 41.11 15.66 13.06
C PRO A 1010 41.00 17.01 12.33
N VAL A 1011 39.89 17.72 12.55
CA VAL A 1011 39.61 19.04 11.95
C VAL A 1011 39.60 20.11 13.02
N TRP A 1012 38.86 19.86 14.08
CA TRP A 1012 38.83 20.72 15.25
C TRP A 1012 38.36 19.93 16.46
N TYR A 1013 38.66 20.45 17.64
CA TYR A 1013 38.01 20.04 18.87
C TYR A 1013 37.43 21.25 19.59
N GLU A 1014 36.37 21.02 20.36
CA GLU A 1014 35.70 22.04 21.16
C GLU A 1014 35.66 21.59 22.62
N VAL A 1015 36.17 22.46 23.49
CA VAL A 1015 36.15 22.30 24.94
C VAL A 1015 35.63 23.61 25.53
N ASN A 1016 34.61 23.52 26.39
CA ASN A 1016 33.97 24.67 27.04
C ASN A 1016 33.54 25.80 26.06
N GLY A 1017 33.01 25.44 24.89
CA GLY A 1017 32.52 26.42 23.89
C GLY A 1017 33.60 27.05 23.00
N THR A 1018 34.88 26.72 23.19
CA THR A 1018 35.98 27.26 22.39
C THR A 1018 36.47 26.23 21.37
N LYS A 1019 36.33 26.53 20.07
CA LYS A 1019 36.81 25.69 18.97
C LYS A 1019 38.29 25.91 18.70
N ARG A 1020 39.06 24.84 18.65
CA ARG A 1020 40.48 24.82 18.25
C ARG A 1020 40.66 23.90 17.05
N TYR A 1021 41.15 24.48 15.95
CA TYR A 1021 41.40 23.73 14.72
C TYR A 1021 42.70 22.94 14.82
N LEU A 1022 42.67 21.73 14.26
CA LEU A 1022 43.78 20.81 14.23
C LEU A 1022 44.22 20.63 12.78
N ASN A 1023 45.53 20.71 12.55
CA ASN A 1023 46.13 20.55 11.23
C ASN A 1023 47.02 19.29 11.18
N GLU A 1024 46.58 18.21 11.83
CA GLU A 1024 47.27 16.92 11.79
C GLU A 1024 46.73 16.09 10.61
N SER A 1025 47.60 15.40 9.87
CA SER A 1025 47.22 14.58 8.70
C SER A 1025 46.47 13.30 9.09
N SER A 1026 46.79 12.73 10.24
CA SER A 1026 46.09 11.63 10.88
C SER A 1026 46.43 11.64 12.37
N ILE A 1027 45.46 11.26 13.20
CA ILE A 1027 45.65 11.10 14.63
C ILE A 1027 45.06 9.79 15.09
N SER A 1028 45.72 9.13 16.05
CA SER A 1028 45.11 8.09 16.86
C SER A 1028 44.81 8.63 18.26
N ILE A 1029 43.53 8.66 18.65
CA ILE A 1029 43.08 9.12 19.97
C ILE A 1029 42.60 7.91 20.77
N GLU A 1030 43.17 7.70 21.94
CA GLU A 1030 42.60 6.81 22.95
C GLU A 1030 41.56 7.58 23.77
N ALA A 1031 40.36 7.02 23.94
CA ALA A 1031 39.27 7.55 24.77
C ALA A 1031 38.61 6.43 25.59
N GLN A 1032 37.92 6.80 26.68
CA GLN A 1032 37.17 5.86 27.53
C GLN A 1032 35.68 5.79 27.18
N LYS A 1033 35.13 6.89 26.66
CA LYS A 1033 33.78 6.92 26.10
C LYS A 1033 33.75 7.68 24.80
N LEU A 1034 32.87 7.24 23.92
CA LEU A 1034 32.58 7.88 22.64
C LEU A 1034 31.07 7.95 22.46
N SER A 1035 30.57 9.09 22.02
CA SER A 1035 29.20 9.27 21.55
C SER A 1035 29.20 10.02 20.23
N PHE A 1036 28.45 9.55 19.24
CA PHE A 1036 28.23 10.30 18.01
C PHE A 1036 27.46 11.60 18.32
N PHE A 1037 27.94 12.74 17.82
CA PHE A 1037 27.28 14.04 18.01
C PHE A 1037 26.55 14.48 16.75
N GLU A 1038 27.27 14.70 15.66
CA GLU A 1038 26.72 15.10 14.36
C GLU A 1038 27.65 14.70 13.21
N GLY A 1039 27.17 14.81 11.97
CA GLY A 1039 28.00 14.64 10.79
C GLY A 1039 27.51 15.48 9.62
N HIS A 1040 28.45 15.95 8.80
CA HIS A 1040 28.18 16.80 7.63
C HIS A 1040 29.20 16.54 6.50
N GLY A 1041 28.75 15.93 5.41
CA GLY A 1041 29.58 15.58 4.26
C GLY A 1041 30.68 14.58 4.65
N PHE A 1042 31.95 14.95 4.44
CA PHE A 1042 33.10 14.19 4.89
C PHE A 1042 33.46 14.44 6.35
N TYR A 1043 32.62 15.07 7.16
CA TYR A 1043 32.95 15.42 8.54
C TYR A 1043 32.06 14.68 9.53
N ILE A 1044 32.64 14.20 10.62
CA ILE A 1044 31.96 13.54 11.72
C ILE A 1044 32.45 14.13 13.04
N THR A 1045 31.52 14.59 13.86
CA THR A 1045 31.79 15.09 15.20
C THR A 1045 31.44 14.03 16.23
N LEU A 1046 32.41 13.69 17.06
CA LEU A 1046 32.32 12.71 18.13
C LEU A 1046 32.51 13.43 19.47
N TYR A 1047 31.64 13.14 20.43
CA TYR A 1047 31.86 13.51 21.81
C TYR A 1047 32.72 12.43 22.48
N LEU A 1048 33.89 12.80 22.97
CA LEU A 1048 34.85 11.88 23.59
C LEU A 1048 35.01 12.24 25.08
N GLU A 1049 35.11 11.22 25.94
CA GLU A 1049 35.48 11.35 27.35
C GLU A 1049 36.62 10.40 27.72
N GLY A 1050 37.46 10.79 28.68
CA GLY A 1050 38.64 10.01 29.10
C GLY A 1050 39.72 9.98 28.03
N VAL A 1051 39.89 11.08 27.28
CA VAL A 1051 40.87 11.17 26.18
C VAL A 1051 42.29 11.15 26.74
N LYS A 1052 43.10 10.16 26.33
CA LYS A 1052 44.52 10.05 26.70
C LYS A 1052 45.41 10.44 25.52
N LYS A 1053 45.52 11.74 25.28
CA LYS A 1053 46.60 12.31 24.45
C LYS A 1053 47.31 13.39 25.28
N PRO A 1054 48.47 13.08 25.89
CA PRO A 1054 49.14 13.95 26.87
C PRO A 1054 49.44 15.37 26.36
N SER A 1055 49.64 15.54 25.04
CA SER A 1055 49.98 16.82 24.43
C SER A 1055 48.83 17.84 24.35
N TRP A 1056 47.58 17.44 24.63
CA TRP A 1056 46.43 18.32 24.47
C TRP A 1056 45.78 18.77 25.78
N GLY A 1057 46.00 18.05 26.89
CA GLY A 1057 45.39 18.37 28.19
C GLY A 1057 43.85 18.29 28.20
N ILE A 1058 43.25 17.55 27.27
CA ILE A 1058 41.79 17.44 27.12
C ILE A 1058 41.33 16.11 27.70
N ASN A 1059 40.44 16.15 28.68
CA ASN A 1059 39.80 14.94 29.21
C ASN A 1059 38.47 14.62 28.51
N LYS A 1060 37.72 15.65 28.07
CA LYS A 1060 36.45 15.49 27.34
C LYS A 1060 36.18 16.66 26.40
N GLY A 1061 35.47 16.43 25.30
CA GLY A 1061 35.12 17.47 24.33
C GLY A 1061 34.48 16.92 23.06
N LEU A 1062 34.05 17.82 22.17
CA LEU A 1062 33.63 17.46 20.82
C LEU A 1062 34.85 17.44 19.92
N PHE A 1063 35.01 16.39 19.13
CA PHE A 1063 36.12 16.21 18.19
C PHE A 1063 35.53 15.96 16.82
N THR A 1064 35.79 16.86 15.90
CA THR A 1064 35.40 16.67 14.50
C THR A 1064 36.56 16.08 13.76
N PHE A 1065 36.27 14.97 13.09
CA PHE A 1065 37.17 14.30 12.18
C PHE A 1065 36.64 14.38 10.77
N ARG A 1066 37.54 14.25 9.80
CA ARG A 1066 37.19 14.03 8.41
C ARG A 1066 37.17 12.53 8.11
N THR A 1067 36.13 12.05 7.45
CA THR A 1067 35.95 10.66 7.03
C THR A 1067 36.83 10.36 5.81
N PRO A 1068 37.34 9.11 5.66
CA PRO A 1068 37.06 7.96 6.50
C PRO A 1068 37.71 8.01 7.88
N ILE A 1069 37.00 7.56 8.92
CA ILE A 1069 37.57 7.33 10.25
C ILE A 1069 37.42 5.88 10.68
N LYS A 1070 38.41 5.38 11.42
CA LYS A 1070 38.44 4.04 11.99
C LYS A 1070 38.32 4.13 13.51
N ILE A 1071 37.34 3.45 14.09
CA ILE A 1071 37.09 3.42 15.53
C ILE A 1071 37.23 1.98 16.00
N GLN A 1072 38.21 1.72 16.86
CA GLN A 1072 38.39 0.43 17.50
C GLN A 1072 37.88 0.50 18.93
N VAL A 1073 37.08 -0.47 19.35
CA VAL A 1073 36.46 -0.49 20.69
C VAL A 1073 36.77 -1.82 21.36
N GLU A 1074 37.39 -1.75 22.53
CA GLU A 1074 37.62 -2.87 23.43
C GLU A 1074 36.76 -2.62 24.69
N GLY A 1075 35.54 -3.16 24.71
CA GLY A 1075 34.52 -2.81 25.70
C GLY A 1075 33.08 -2.99 25.21
N GLU A 1076 32.17 -2.17 25.73
CA GLU A 1076 30.76 -2.16 25.33
C GLU A 1076 30.54 -1.18 24.19
N LEU A 1077 30.01 -1.67 23.07
CA LEU A 1077 29.60 -0.88 21.92
C LEU A 1077 28.08 -1.00 21.76
N LEU A 1078 27.38 0.12 21.96
CA LEU A 1078 25.96 0.25 21.65
C LEU A 1078 25.80 0.83 20.26
N LEU A 1079 25.20 0.05 19.37
CA LEU A 1079 24.75 0.50 18.06
C LEU A 1079 23.22 0.51 18.09
N GLU A 1080 22.63 1.71 18.09
CA GLU A 1080 21.21 1.84 17.82
C GLU A 1080 20.99 1.87 16.30
N GLU A 1081 20.19 0.93 15.81
CA GLU A 1081 19.74 0.91 14.41
C GLU A 1081 18.66 1.98 14.22
N GLY A 1082 19.03 3.15 13.72
CA GLY A 1082 18.05 4.16 13.32
C GLY A 1082 17.69 4.01 11.84
N HIS A 1083 16.53 3.44 11.55
CA HIS A 1083 15.89 3.63 10.22
C HIS A 1083 14.76 4.66 10.35
N PRO A 1084 14.77 5.77 9.59
CA PRO A 1084 13.68 6.75 9.67
C PRO A 1084 12.36 6.29 9.01
N PHE A 1085 12.28 5.12 8.36
CA PHE A 1085 11.10 4.76 7.55
C PHE A 1085 10.56 3.29 7.55
N LYS A 1086 10.72 2.43 8.58
CA LYS A 1086 9.70 1.36 8.83
C LYS A 1086 9.81 0.51 10.11
N ALA A 1087 8.76 0.63 10.91
CA ALA A 1087 7.86 -0.38 11.50
C ALA A 1087 8.35 -1.63 12.27
N HIS A 1088 9.55 -2.18 12.11
CA HIS A 1088 9.96 -3.35 12.90
C HIS A 1088 11.28 -3.05 13.61
N VAL A 1089 11.14 -2.37 14.75
CA VAL A 1089 12.20 -2.16 15.74
C VAL A 1089 12.78 -3.53 16.12
N ARG A 1090 13.92 -3.88 15.54
CA ARG A 1090 14.88 -4.77 16.19
C ARG A 1090 15.65 -3.93 17.18
N ALA A 1091 15.79 -4.47 18.38
CA ALA A 1091 16.30 -3.78 19.54
C ALA A 1091 17.71 -3.20 19.27
N ALA A 1092 18.03 -2.08 19.91
CA ALA A 1092 19.41 -1.63 20.02
C ALA A 1092 20.29 -2.80 20.45
N GLU A 1093 21.28 -3.16 19.64
CA GLU A 1093 22.15 -4.29 19.95
C GLU A 1093 23.32 -3.75 20.76
N THR A 1094 23.37 -4.12 22.04
CA THR A 1094 24.54 -3.85 22.89
C THR A 1094 25.53 -4.98 22.66
N ILE A 1095 26.58 -4.71 21.89
CA ILE A 1095 27.62 -5.69 21.61
C ILE A 1095 28.69 -5.54 22.70
N LYS A 1096 28.82 -6.56 23.57
CA LYS A 1096 29.98 -6.68 24.47
C LYS A 1096 31.10 -7.36 23.71
N THR A 1097 32.19 -6.63 23.44
CA THR A 1097 33.22 -7.09 22.50
C THR A 1097 34.60 -7.06 23.15
N ARG A 1098 35.42 -8.09 22.90
CA ARG A 1098 36.86 -8.03 23.24
C ARG A 1098 37.61 -7.03 22.36
N LYS A 1099 37.20 -6.89 21.09
CA LYS A 1099 37.69 -5.91 20.13
C LYS A 1099 36.72 -5.81 18.95
N ALA A 1100 36.25 -4.60 18.65
CA ALA A 1100 35.46 -4.28 17.47
C ALA A 1100 36.17 -3.18 16.67
N THR A 1101 36.02 -3.16 15.35
CA THR A 1101 36.54 -2.11 14.48
C THR A 1101 35.42 -1.62 13.58
N LEU A 1102 35.14 -0.33 13.63
CA LEU A 1102 34.13 0.36 12.83
C LEU A 1102 34.83 1.34 11.89
N SER A 1103 34.45 1.36 10.61
CA SER A 1103 34.92 2.36 9.64
C SER A 1103 33.73 3.23 9.21
N VAL A 1104 33.88 4.56 9.28
CA VAL A 1104 32.84 5.54 8.89
C VAL A 1104 33.30 6.31 7.66
N ILE A 1105 32.58 6.24 6.54
CA ILE A 1105 33.03 6.67 5.20
C ILE A 1105 32.55 8.07 4.81
N ALA A 1106 31.31 8.44 5.15
CA ALA A 1106 30.72 9.75 4.93
C ALA A 1106 29.51 9.94 5.87
N ALA A 1107 29.29 11.16 6.36
CA ALA A 1107 28.16 11.49 7.22
C ALA A 1107 27.35 12.65 6.58
N ASP A 1108 26.38 12.32 5.72
CA ASP A 1108 25.71 13.32 4.89
C ASP A 1108 24.48 14.01 5.55
N LYS A 1109 24.04 15.13 4.98
CA LYS A 1109 22.83 15.92 5.31
C LYS A 1109 21.56 15.07 5.43
N ALA A 1110 21.49 13.89 4.81
CA ALA A 1110 20.40 12.93 5.00
C ALA A 1110 20.14 12.60 6.49
N ILE A 1111 21.21 12.54 7.30
CA ILE A 1111 21.17 12.31 8.75
C ILE A 1111 20.54 13.50 9.49
N LEU A 1112 20.70 14.72 8.95
CA LEU A 1112 20.15 15.97 9.48
C LEU A 1112 18.68 16.20 9.06
N PHE A 1113 18.30 15.89 7.82
CA PHE A 1113 16.89 16.01 7.37
C PHE A 1113 15.97 14.96 8.01
N GLY A 1114 16.50 13.79 8.37
CA GLY A 1114 15.77 12.83 9.22
C GLY A 1114 15.40 13.40 10.61
N LYS A 1115 16.07 14.46 11.08
CA LYS A 1115 15.77 15.17 12.33
C LYS A 1115 14.95 16.45 12.16
N LEU A 1116 14.83 17.01 10.95
CA LEU A 1116 14.28 18.36 10.73
C LEU A 1116 12.87 18.42 10.14
N ASN A 1117 12.21 17.30 9.84
CA ASN A 1117 10.83 17.30 9.34
C ASN A 1117 10.02 16.07 9.79
N TYR A 1118 10.15 15.72 11.07
CA TYR A 1118 9.11 15.00 11.76
C TYR A 1118 8.61 15.93 12.86
N GLU A 1119 7.33 16.29 12.84
CA GLU A 1119 6.62 16.28 14.12
C GLU A 1119 6.97 14.92 14.72
N GLU A 1120 7.65 14.90 15.86
CA GLU A 1120 7.56 13.75 16.74
C GLU A 1120 6.07 13.55 16.97
N VAL A 1121 5.43 12.75 16.11
CA VAL A 1121 4.35 11.90 16.56
C VAL A 1121 5.02 11.15 17.68
N LYS A 1122 4.77 11.58 18.91
CA LYS A 1122 5.11 10.83 20.11
C LYS A 1122 4.62 9.44 19.81
N ILE A 1123 5.53 8.56 19.41
CA ILE A 1123 5.28 7.13 19.47
C ILE A 1123 5.32 6.92 20.97
N GLU A 1124 4.16 7.10 21.60
CA GLU A 1124 3.93 6.66 22.96
C GLU A 1124 4.58 5.29 23.06
N LYS A 1125 5.66 5.22 23.85
CA LYS A 1125 6.40 4.01 24.18
C LYS A 1125 5.39 2.89 24.24
N ARG A 1126 5.41 1.96 23.26
CA ARG A 1126 4.58 0.74 23.17
C ARG A 1126 3.57 0.71 24.31
N GLY A 1127 2.58 1.60 24.22
CA GLY A 1127 1.55 1.67 25.24
C GLY A 1127 0.94 0.29 25.15
N SER A 1128 0.91 -0.44 26.27
CA SER A 1128 -0.09 -1.48 26.47
C SER A 1128 -1.35 -0.98 25.78
N TYR A 1129 -1.74 -1.61 24.66
CA TYR A 1129 -2.90 -1.17 23.89
C TYR A 1129 -4.04 -1.05 24.90
N GLU A 1130 -4.43 0.17 25.27
CA GLU A 1130 -5.43 0.36 26.31
C GLU A 1130 -6.74 -0.17 25.74
N TYR A 1131 -7.19 -1.28 26.31
CA TYR A 1131 -8.44 -1.91 25.93
C TYR A 1131 -9.56 -0.88 26.06
N PHE A 1132 -10.36 -0.72 25.00
CA PHE A 1132 -11.49 0.20 25.06
C PHE A 1132 -12.46 -0.29 26.14
N ASN A 1133 -12.64 0.50 27.20
CA ASN A 1133 -13.44 0.12 28.34
C ASN A 1133 -14.93 0.17 28.01
N GLU A 1134 -15.45 -0.94 27.48
CA GLU A 1134 -16.87 -1.12 27.19
C GLU A 1134 -17.75 -1.02 28.45
N LEU A 1135 -17.18 -1.20 29.65
CA LEU A 1135 -17.95 -1.21 30.90
C LEU A 1135 -18.53 0.16 31.27
N ALA A 1136 -17.90 1.25 30.79
CA ALA A 1136 -18.36 2.61 31.05
C ALA A 1136 -19.80 2.85 30.55
N TYR A 1137 -20.25 2.08 29.56
CA TYR A 1137 -21.56 2.24 28.90
C TYR A 1137 -22.63 1.27 29.45
N TRP A 1138 -22.27 0.34 30.35
CA TRP A 1138 -23.24 -0.62 30.90
C TRP A 1138 -24.41 0.00 31.68
N PRO A 1139 -24.25 1.09 32.46
CA PRO A 1139 -25.37 1.69 33.17
C PRO A 1139 -26.51 2.13 32.22
N GLU A 1140 -26.17 2.87 31.17
CA GLU A 1140 -27.11 3.33 30.14
C GLU A 1140 -27.69 2.16 29.34
N THR A 1141 -26.86 1.15 29.10
CA THR A 1141 -27.25 -0.09 28.43
C THR A 1141 -28.31 -0.86 29.22
N LEU A 1142 -28.08 -1.05 30.53
CA LEU A 1142 -29.01 -1.76 31.39
C LEU A 1142 -30.36 -1.04 31.47
N ALA A 1143 -30.34 0.30 31.60
CA ALA A 1143 -31.54 1.11 31.57
C ALA A 1143 -32.31 0.94 30.23
N SER A 1144 -31.58 0.98 29.11
CA SER A 1144 -32.13 0.80 27.76
C SER A 1144 -32.71 -0.62 27.55
N ILE A 1145 -32.02 -1.65 28.03
CA ILE A 1145 -32.49 -3.04 27.96
C ILE A 1145 -33.81 -3.18 28.73
N VAL A 1146 -33.90 -2.66 29.95
CA VAL A 1146 -35.13 -2.73 30.76
C VAL A 1146 -36.28 -2.00 30.06
N PHE A 1147 -36.01 -0.83 29.47
CA PHE A 1147 -37.00 -0.07 28.70
C PHE A 1147 -37.53 -0.86 27.50
N PHE A 1148 -36.65 -1.35 26.62
CA PHE A 1148 -37.06 -2.10 25.43
C PHE A 1148 -37.73 -3.42 25.78
N LEU A 1149 -37.23 -4.13 26.80
CA LEU A 1149 -37.83 -5.37 27.26
C LEU A 1149 -39.25 -5.14 27.78
N SER A 1150 -39.48 -4.05 28.52
CA SER A 1150 -40.80 -3.66 29.01
C SER A 1150 -41.77 -3.40 27.85
N ILE A 1151 -41.34 -2.66 26.83
CA ILE A 1151 -42.14 -2.41 25.62
C ILE A 1151 -42.49 -3.72 24.91
N ILE A 1152 -41.50 -4.58 24.67
CA ILE A 1152 -41.71 -5.85 23.97
C ILE A 1152 -42.71 -6.74 24.73
N LEU A 1153 -42.62 -6.80 26.06
CA LEU A 1153 -43.54 -7.56 26.90
C LEU A 1153 -44.96 -6.96 26.90
N VAL A 1154 -45.10 -5.63 26.90
CA VAL A 1154 -46.41 -4.97 26.80
C VAL A 1154 -47.07 -5.26 25.46
N ILE A 1155 -46.33 -5.15 24.35
CA ILE A 1155 -46.81 -5.47 23.00
C ILE A 1155 -47.28 -6.93 22.94
N ASP A 1156 -46.45 -7.87 23.41
CA ASP A 1156 -46.80 -9.29 23.41
C ASP A 1156 -48.03 -9.59 24.27
N ARG A 1157 -48.18 -8.94 25.44
CA ARG A 1157 -49.36 -9.08 26.31
C ARG A 1157 -50.62 -8.52 25.67
N HIS A 1158 -50.51 -7.46 24.88
CA HIS A 1158 -51.65 -6.87 24.17
C HIS A 1158 -52.13 -7.78 23.02
N TYR A 1159 -51.21 -8.28 22.20
CA TYR A 1159 -51.56 -9.16 21.07
C TYR A 1159 -51.96 -10.58 21.48
N SER A 1160 -51.45 -11.11 22.60
CA SER A 1160 -51.88 -12.41 23.12
C SER A 1160 -53.29 -12.41 23.71
N LYS A 1161 -53.83 -11.25 24.13
CA LYS A 1161 -55.21 -11.12 24.62
C LYS A 1161 -56.27 -11.10 23.51
N GLY A 1162 -55.90 -10.80 22.26
CA GLY A 1162 -56.80 -10.73 21.11
C GLY A 1162 -57.20 -12.08 20.50
N TYR A 1163 -56.53 -13.18 20.89
CA TYR A 1163 -56.78 -14.54 20.37
C TYR A 1163 -57.49 -15.41 21.42
N ARG A 1164 -58.72 -15.03 21.84
CA ARG A 1164 -59.61 -15.99 22.50
C ARG A 1164 -60.22 -16.90 21.44
N ALA A 1165 -59.73 -18.13 21.36
CA ALA A 1165 -60.33 -19.18 20.54
C ALA A 1165 -61.85 -19.27 20.80
N PRO A 1166 -62.69 -19.45 19.77
CA PRO A 1166 -64.11 -19.68 19.98
C PRO A 1166 -64.27 -20.92 20.86
N ARG A 1167 -64.98 -20.77 21.98
CA ARG A 1167 -65.32 -21.87 22.89
C ARG A 1167 -65.94 -23.00 22.06
N LYS A 1168 -65.27 -24.15 21.99
CA LYS A 1168 -65.86 -25.38 21.45
C LYS A 1168 -67.20 -25.61 22.16
N PRO A 1169 -68.32 -25.81 21.44
CA PRO A 1169 -69.58 -26.13 22.08
C PRO A 1169 -69.41 -27.45 22.85
N ARG A 1170 -69.80 -27.43 24.12
CA ARG A 1170 -69.86 -28.62 24.99
C ARG A 1170 -70.61 -29.73 24.23
N ARG A 1171 -69.95 -30.87 24.00
CA ARG A 1171 -70.60 -32.12 23.58
C ARG A 1171 -71.75 -32.41 24.54
N LYS A 1172 -72.99 -32.25 24.08
CA LYS A 1172 -74.16 -32.87 24.73
C LYS A 1172 -73.92 -34.38 24.67
N LYS A 1173 -73.88 -35.03 25.84
CA LYS A 1173 -74.06 -36.48 25.97
C LYS A 1173 -75.40 -36.82 25.29
N LYS A 1174 -75.37 -37.45 24.12
CA LYS A 1174 -76.54 -38.17 23.61
C LYS A 1174 -76.61 -39.49 24.39
N GLY A 1175 -77.69 -39.64 25.15
CA GLY A 1175 -78.09 -40.89 25.75
C GLY A 1175 -78.41 -41.94 24.69
N LYS A 1176 -78.31 -43.19 25.11
CA LYS A 1176 -78.87 -44.37 24.44
C LYS A 1176 -80.38 -44.20 24.24
N SER A 1177 -80.89 -44.48 23.04
CA SER A 1177 -82.03 -45.38 22.81
C SER A 1177 -82.33 -45.50 21.30
N SER A 1178 -82.51 -46.74 20.84
CA SER A 1178 -83.44 -47.27 19.79
C SER A 1178 -83.97 -46.28 18.73
N LYS A 1179 -83.95 -46.55 17.43
CA LYS A 1179 -84.20 -47.76 16.64
C LYS A 1179 -83.36 -47.69 15.36
#